data_AF-A0A7Y5UL23-F1
#
_entry.id   AF-A0A7Y5UL23-F1
#
_cell.length_a   1.000
_cell.length_b   1.000
_cell.length_c   1.000
_cell.angle_alpha   90.00
_cell.angle_beta   90.00
_cell.angle_gamma   90.00
#
_symmetry.space_group_name_H-M   'P 1'
#
loop_
_entity.id
_entity.type
_entity.pdbx_description
1 polymer ?
#
loop_
_entity_poly.entity_id
_entity_poly.type
_entity_poly.pdbx_seq_one_letter_code
_entity_poly.pdbx_strand_id
1 'polypeptide(L)'
;MAAPNWTQAQVLAQLDSGMHWRSSTITYAFPSTSSGIYADGEESGFRPLNTSQQSIARLALAVWDEATAASIVPGSVGRSDIEFGYTSTAIGYAHAYYPDVGSVWFNVTEPELVNPIVGEYGFMTYVHEVGHALGLEHMGDYNGAGSWSPSSYQDSAVLSVMSYFGPRGAAAIYSSQVMQADWQAANGNTYSAQTPMLNDVMAIQAIYGASTTTRLDNTVYGFASTVDGATGAIFDFRRNPYPVLTIFDSGGIDTLNLSGWSTPSRIDLHAGAFTSANDMTNNIAIAYNTTVENAVGGGGNDVIVGNDAANALDGGTGNDELQGQGGNDTLTGGAGNDIIDGGTGDDTAVFDGVFALFTVSAAGNVVTLTSAATGTDRVSAVERFRFADGTRTLTDLSPTADITAPLLSGLSPADNSANLSVGTSFVLTFNENVKAGSGSLHIWLTDGSLWRSLAVSDAIQVRFNGTSVTLDPSANLPANGGYYITVDAGAVADAAGNDYAGFSGAGQWNFSTSAADTHAPQVIALTPADEGTGASTRADLVIQFDEPVSAGSGNIVIQKGVTPFATMAVTDTSRVRINGSTVTINPSADFEQGASYNVMLDRSTFKDAAGNAFAGATAANWNFVTASAPQGDDYPLGPETQGQLGSTGSVLRARIDGPSDGDMFRVTLTAGVTYRFDMMTSSGIDPYLVLYGQAPGYELVAFDDDGGPLAKDAQLYYTATEGGVYYLAAFDNTDTYGDYGIAAGMPSDDYLASTATSGKVRTDGVISFGNITAPTDSDMFAATLTGGTQVTFDLRSAGLANPFLRLFDAQGKLLAADDSTGAGNDAQITFDVPATGTYFAAAADYDTGMGAYRLTAVLRNLVPGGSGDDALTGTHGVDTLQGDDGNDRLQGGLGDDIIQGDAGIDIAAYAGAASRFVLQHRSTDWVITDGTGGTGTEGRDLLHGVERVHFADRHLAIDLDGHAGEVARILGAVFGPASVADPTYVGIGLGLADGGMDEAALMQLALDARLGAGYSHAALVDLLYTNLAGVAPTPDVQALYTAALADGTYTPLSLATLAAEHEINLANIGYAALQEQGLVYV
;
A
#
# COMPACT_ATOMS: atom_id res chain seq x y z
N MET A 1 -10.72 -30.74 24.48
CA MET A 1 -11.50 -29.50 24.71
C MET A 1 -10.49 -28.45 25.10
N ALA A 2 -10.43 -27.31 24.41
CA ALA A 2 -9.57 -26.21 24.84
C ALA A 2 -10.03 -25.69 26.21
N ALA A 3 -9.12 -25.15 27.02
CA ALA A 3 -9.54 -24.44 28.23
C ALA A 3 -10.25 -23.14 27.82
N PRO A 4 -11.26 -22.67 28.57
CA PRO A 4 -11.97 -21.44 28.23
C PRO A 4 -11.04 -20.23 28.30
N ASN A 5 -11.27 -19.22 27.47
CA ASN A 5 -10.53 -17.97 27.50
C ASN A 5 -11.19 -17.02 28.50
N TRP A 6 -10.43 -16.46 29.46
CA TRP A 6 -10.96 -15.58 30.50
C TRP A 6 -10.60 -14.11 30.24
N THR A 7 -11.56 -13.24 30.50
CA THR A 7 -11.35 -11.78 30.58
C THR A 7 -10.45 -11.42 31.78
N GLN A 8 -9.80 -10.25 31.74
CA GLN A 8 -9.02 -9.73 32.87
C GLN A 8 -9.85 -9.64 34.17
N ALA A 9 -11.13 -9.29 34.07
CA ALA A 9 -12.03 -9.23 35.22
C ALA A 9 -12.28 -10.61 35.85
N GLN A 10 -12.40 -11.66 35.03
CA GLN A 10 -12.54 -13.04 35.51
C GLN A 10 -11.24 -13.55 36.14
N VAL A 11 -10.09 -13.26 35.51
CA VAL A 11 -8.77 -13.57 36.07
C VAL A 11 -8.60 -12.89 37.43
N LEU A 12 -8.93 -11.60 37.52
CA LEU A 12 -8.83 -10.84 38.76
C LEU A 12 -9.73 -11.42 39.85
N ALA A 13 -10.98 -11.74 39.51
CA ALA A 13 -11.92 -12.36 40.44
C ALA A 13 -11.48 -13.74 40.91
N GLN A 14 -10.76 -14.50 40.06
CA GLN A 14 -10.19 -15.80 40.44
C GLN A 14 -8.98 -15.64 41.36
N LEU A 15 -8.08 -14.70 41.06
CA LEU A 15 -6.84 -14.51 41.83
C LEU A 15 -7.09 -13.83 43.17
N ASP A 16 -8.19 -13.11 43.37
CA ASP A 16 -8.49 -12.47 44.66
C ASP A 16 -9.17 -13.46 45.63
N SER A 17 -8.45 -13.90 46.67
CA SER A 17 -9.01 -14.78 47.72
C SER A 17 -10.11 -14.12 48.58
N GLY A 18 -10.27 -12.79 48.48
CA GLY A 18 -11.15 -11.98 49.32
C GLY A 18 -10.62 -11.71 50.74
N MET A 19 -9.43 -12.21 51.08
CA MET A 19 -8.74 -11.96 52.36
C MET A 19 -7.55 -11.04 52.15
N HIS A 20 -7.55 -9.86 52.79
CA HIS A 20 -6.53 -8.82 52.60
C HIS A 20 -6.03 -8.23 53.90
N TRP A 21 -4.77 -7.78 53.91
CA TRP A 21 -4.27 -6.91 54.98
C TRP A 21 -4.89 -5.51 54.87
N ARG A 22 -5.44 -4.99 55.97
CA ARG A 22 -6.13 -3.69 55.96
C ARG A 22 -5.20 -2.48 56.10
N SER A 23 -3.94 -2.72 56.43
CA SER A 23 -2.94 -1.69 56.70
C SER A 23 -2.19 -1.34 55.42
N SER A 24 -1.87 -0.06 55.21
CA SER A 24 -0.94 0.39 54.15
C SER A 24 0.52 0.00 54.42
N THR A 25 0.79 -0.64 55.55
CA THR A 25 2.08 -1.21 55.92
C THR A 25 1.87 -2.65 56.34
N ILE A 26 2.46 -3.57 55.58
CA ILE A 26 2.46 -5.01 55.83
C ILE A 26 3.82 -5.36 56.43
N THR A 27 3.81 -6.04 57.56
CA THR A 27 5.03 -6.35 58.32
C THR A 27 5.46 -7.79 58.12
N TYR A 28 6.77 -8.06 58.06
CA TYR A 28 7.28 -9.43 57.99
C TYR A 28 8.34 -9.73 59.07
N ALA A 29 8.46 -10.99 59.49
CA ALA A 29 9.50 -11.42 60.41
C ALA A 29 10.03 -12.83 60.14
N PHE A 30 11.19 -13.13 60.75
CA PHE A 30 11.87 -14.44 60.68
C PHE A 30 11.96 -15.07 62.07
N PRO A 31 10.97 -15.89 62.46
CA PRO A 31 10.93 -16.59 63.74
C PRO A 31 12.15 -17.51 63.96
N SER A 32 12.71 -17.51 65.18
CA SER A 32 13.79 -18.42 65.59
C SER A 32 13.28 -19.72 66.25
N THR A 33 12.00 -19.77 66.59
CA THR A 33 11.32 -20.88 67.27
C THR A 33 9.88 -21.00 66.76
N SER A 34 9.31 -22.20 66.78
CA SER A 34 7.94 -22.46 66.30
C SER A 34 6.85 -21.67 67.02
N SER A 35 7.06 -21.23 68.27
CA SER A 35 6.10 -20.39 69.00
C SER A 35 5.96 -18.97 68.45
N GLY A 36 6.82 -18.58 67.50
CA GLY A 36 6.82 -17.26 66.89
C GLY A 36 6.21 -17.24 65.49
N ILE A 37 5.54 -18.32 65.07
CA ILE A 37 4.85 -18.46 63.79
C ILE A 37 3.57 -19.28 64.00
N TYR A 38 2.51 -18.98 63.26
CA TYR A 38 1.32 -19.83 63.26
C TYR A 38 1.59 -21.15 62.52
N ALA A 39 1.22 -22.27 63.14
CA ALA A 39 1.35 -23.62 62.60
C ALA A 39 0.08 -24.45 62.89
N ASP A 40 -0.30 -25.31 61.95
CA ASP A 40 -1.28 -26.40 62.08
C ASP A 40 -0.63 -27.76 61.74
N GLY A 41 0.37 -28.15 62.56
CA GLY A 41 1.08 -29.43 62.44
C GLY A 41 2.54 -29.33 61.99
N GLU A 42 3.00 -28.17 61.52
CA GLU A 42 4.38 -27.88 61.11
C GLU A 42 5.32 -27.72 62.33
N GLU A 43 4.77 -27.37 63.50
CA GLU A 43 5.52 -26.98 64.70
C GLU A 43 6.62 -27.97 65.12
N SER A 44 6.38 -29.27 64.93
CA SER A 44 7.25 -30.35 65.41
C SER A 44 8.48 -30.53 64.52
N GLY A 45 8.36 -30.17 63.24
CA GLY A 45 9.42 -30.19 62.24
C GLY A 45 10.13 -28.84 62.06
N PHE A 46 9.75 -27.81 62.81
CA PHE A 46 10.19 -26.43 62.59
C PHE A 46 11.71 -26.27 62.51
N ARG A 47 12.16 -25.51 61.50
CA ARG A 47 13.54 -25.03 61.35
C ARG A 47 13.53 -23.53 60.99
N PRO A 48 14.33 -22.69 61.66
CA PRO A 48 14.41 -21.28 61.33
C PRO A 48 15.19 -21.05 60.03
N LEU A 49 14.81 -20.02 59.27
CA LEU A 49 15.58 -19.56 58.11
C LEU A 49 16.93 -19.01 58.58
N ASN A 50 18.02 -19.44 57.95
CA ASN A 50 19.34 -18.86 58.15
C ASN A 50 19.49 -17.52 57.40
N THR A 51 20.58 -16.78 57.61
CA THR A 51 20.79 -15.45 57.01
C THR A 51 20.67 -15.44 55.48
N SER A 52 21.15 -16.49 54.79
CA SER A 52 21.07 -16.58 53.32
C SER A 52 19.63 -16.77 52.85
N GLN A 53 18.90 -17.68 53.50
CA GLN A 53 17.48 -17.96 53.21
C GLN A 53 16.59 -16.74 53.51
N GLN A 54 16.87 -16.03 54.62
CA GLN A 54 16.19 -14.78 54.92
C GLN A 54 16.43 -13.71 53.86
N SER A 55 17.63 -13.66 53.26
CA SER A 55 17.90 -12.71 52.18
C SER A 55 17.11 -13.05 50.91
N ILE A 56 16.88 -14.33 50.62
CA ILE A 56 16.02 -14.75 49.52
C ILE A 56 14.55 -14.44 49.81
N ALA A 57 14.06 -14.72 51.03
CA ALA A 57 12.71 -14.34 51.42
C ALA A 57 12.48 -12.82 51.34
N ARG A 58 13.48 -12.01 51.73
CA ARG A 58 13.45 -10.56 51.53
C ARG A 58 13.41 -10.14 50.06
N LEU A 59 14.11 -10.85 49.18
CA LEU A 59 14.06 -10.60 47.75
C LEU A 59 12.67 -10.92 47.17
N ALA A 60 12.07 -12.03 47.57
CA ALA A 60 10.71 -12.39 47.16
C ALA A 60 9.66 -11.38 47.67
N LEU A 61 9.80 -10.88 48.90
CA LEU A 61 8.96 -9.78 49.40
C LEU A 61 9.18 -8.49 48.61
N ALA A 62 10.42 -8.17 48.25
CA ALA A 62 10.76 -6.94 47.53
C ALA A 62 10.14 -6.86 46.12
N VAL A 63 10.09 -7.97 45.39
CA VAL A 63 9.46 -7.98 44.04
C VAL A 63 7.93 -7.78 44.09
N TRP A 64 7.28 -8.10 45.21
CA TRP A 64 5.88 -7.75 45.45
C TRP A 64 5.71 -6.29 45.93
N ASP A 65 6.57 -5.85 46.86
CA ASP A 65 6.58 -4.49 47.41
C ASP A 65 6.68 -3.43 46.29
N GLU A 66 7.50 -3.69 45.28
CA GLU A 66 7.67 -2.81 44.13
C GLU A 66 6.40 -2.59 43.30
N ALA A 67 5.47 -3.55 43.27
CA ALA A 67 4.25 -3.47 42.47
C ALA A 67 3.10 -2.74 43.19
N THR A 68 3.15 -2.63 44.53
CA THR A 68 2.00 -2.24 45.35
C THR A 68 2.17 -0.88 46.05
N ALA A 69 1.07 -0.18 46.32
CA ALA A 69 1.09 1.04 47.13
C ALA A 69 1.29 0.77 48.63
N ALA A 70 1.00 -0.45 49.10
CA ALA A 70 1.30 -0.88 50.46
C ALA A 70 2.80 -1.15 50.60
N SER A 71 3.41 -0.76 51.72
CA SER A 71 4.82 -1.02 51.98
C SER A 71 5.02 -2.28 52.81
N ILE A 72 5.91 -3.17 52.36
CA ILE A 72 6.28 -4.41 53.03
C ILE A 72 7.58 -4.21 53.80
N VAL A 73 7.49 -4.16 55.13
CA VAL A 73 8.61 -3.73 56.01
C VAL A 73 8.92 -4.74 57.12
N PRO A 74 10.14 -4.76 57.69
CA PRO A 74 10.45 -5.62 58.83
C PRO A 74 9.57 -5.32 60.06
N GLY A 75 9.07 -6.37 60.68
CA GLY A 75 8.24 -6.34 61.88
C GLY A 75 8.87 -7.04 63.10
N SER A 76 8.01 -7.47 64.02
CA SER A 76 8.40 -8.22 65.22
C SER A 76 7.84 -9.64 65.16
N VAL A 77 8.66 -10.64 65.53
CA VAL A 77 8.27 -12.05 65.61
C VAL A 77 7.05 -12.26 66.52
N GLY A 78 6.12 -13.10 66.10
CA GLY A 78 4.84 -13.41 66.72
C GLY A 78 3.79 -12.30 66.61
N ARG A 79 4.04 -11.28 65.78
CA ARG A 79 3.19 -10.09 65.61
C ARG A 79 3.20 -9.51 64.20
N SER A 80 4.01 -10.07 63.31
CA SER A 80 4.10 -9.57 61.94
C SER A 80 2.99 -10.19 61.12
N ASP A 81 2.57 -9.50 60.06
CA ASP A 81 1.54 -9.98 59.16
C ASP A 81 2.02 -11.23 58.40
N ILE A 82 3.29 -11.26 58.00
CA ILE A 82 3.91 -12.39 57.29
C ILE A 82 5.08 -12.96 58.09
N GLU A 83 5.10 -14.28 58.29
CA GLU A 83 6.15 -14.96 59.06
C GLU A 83 6.64 -16.23 58.35
N PHE A 84 7.95 -16.43 58.27
CA PHE A 84 8.52 -17.54 57.48
C PHE A 84 9.10 -18.66 58.36
N GLY A 85 8.83 -19.91 57.98
CA GLY A 85 9.40 -21.09 58.62
C GLY A 85 9.72 -22.20 57.63
N TYR A 86 10.69 -23.05 57.97
CA TYR A 86 10.78 -24.37 57.37
C TYR A 86 10.16 -25.40 58.29
N THR A 87 9.72 -26.51 57.72
CA THR A 87 9.29 -27.69 58.47
C THR A 87 9.72 -28.97 57.76
N SER A 88 9.84 -30.07 58.50
CA SER A 88 9.98 -31.43 57.98
C SER A 88 8.71 -32.27 58.17
N THR A 89 7.61 -31.64 58.60
CA THR A 89 6.33 -32.30 58.92
C THR A 89 5.15 -31.51 58.35
N ALA A 90 4.02 -32.20 58.14
CA ALA A 90 2.71 -31.66 57.77
C ALA A 90 2.55 -31.05 56.37
N ILE A 91 3.63 -30.84 55.60
CA ILE A 91 3.55 -30.26 54.24
C ILE A 91 4.25 -31.14 53.20
N GLY A 92 3.79 -31.09 51.95
CA GLY A 92 4.40 -31.80 50.83
C GLY A 92 5.61 -31.06 50.25
N TYR A 93 5.43 -29.80 49.87
CA TYR A 93 6.46 -29.00 49.19
C TYR A 93 6.60 -27.61 49.82
N ALA A 94 5.62 -26.74 49.64
CA ALA A 94 5.46 -25.46 50.34
C ALA A 94 3.97 -25.14 50.48
N HIS A 95 3.61 -24.23 51.37
CA HIS A 95 2.31 -23.56 51.39
C HIS A 95 2.38 -22.28 52.23
N ALA A 96 1.37 -21.44 52.12
CA ALA A 96 1.15 -20.29 52.99
C ALA A 96 -0.30 -20.21 53.46
N TYR A 97 -0.50 -19.53 54.58
CA TYR A 97 -1.82 -19.14 55.04
C TYR A 97 -2.16 -17.74 54.53
N TYR A 98 -3.41 -17.57 54.09
CA TYR A 98 -3.94 -16.29 53.64
C TYR A 98 -3.89 -15.19 54.73
N PRO A 99 -4.13 -13.92 54.36
CA PRO A 99 -4.25 -12.81 55.31
C PRO A 99 -5.27 -13.11 56.43
N ASP A 100 -4.99 -12.58 57.63
CA ASP A 100 -5.43 -13.01 58.98
C ASP A 100 -4.41 -13.91 59.71
N VAL A 101 -3.59 -14.65 58.97
CA VAL A 101 -2.52 -15.50 59.53
C VAL A 101 -1.16 -15.24 58.88
N GLY A 102 -1.04 -15.33 57.56
CA GLY A 102 0.16 -14.97 56.80
C GLY A 102 1.43 -15.77 57.04
N SER A 103 1.38 -16.92 57.72
CA SER A 103 2.58 -17.77 57.86
C SER A 103 2.91 -18.49 56.55
N VAL A 104 4.18 -18.47 56.17
CA VAL A 104 4.74 -19.07 54.95
C VAL A 104 5.66 -20.21 55.35
N TRP A 105 5.41 -21.40 54.80
CA TRP A 105 6.07 -22.64 55.19
C TRP A 105 6.72 -23.36 54.01
N PHE A 106 7.99 -23.69 54.15
CA PHE A 106 8.76 -24.44 53.16
C PHE A 106 9.20 -25.82 53.69
N ASN A 107 9.21 -26.84 52.84
CA ASN A 107 9.69 -28.16 53.25
C ASN A 107 11.21 -28.21 53.25
N VAL A 108 11.81 -28.47 54.42
CA VAL A 108 13.26 -28.53 54.60
C VAL A 108 13.92 -29.72 53.88
N THR A 109 13.13 -30.71 53.43
CA THR A 109 13.66 -31.85 52.67
C THR A 109 13.88 -31.54 51.19
N GLU A 110 13.32 -30.44 50.68
CA GLU A 110 13.43 -30.05 49.27
C GLU A 110 14.69 -29.19 49.03
N PRO A 111 15.72 -29.71 48.33
CA PRO A 111 17.01 -29.02 48.22
C PRO A 111 16.93 -27.64 47.56
N GLU A 112 16.03 -27.48 46.60
CA GLU A 112 15.80 -26.23 45.85
C GLU A 112 15.09 -25.15 46.69
N LEU A 113 14.27 -25.54 47.68
CA LEU A 113 13.67 -24.60 48.63
C LEU A 113 14.64 -24.17 49.73
N VAL A 114 15.62 -25.03 50.05
CA VAL A 114 16.67 -24.77 51.05
C VAL A 114 17.79 -23.89 50.48
N ASN A 115 18.13 -24.06 49.20
CA ASN A 115 19.13 -23.28 48.47
C ASN A 115 18.54 -22.69 47.17
N PRO A 116 17.55 -21.80 47.28
CA PRO A 116 16.86 -21.25 46.11
C PRO A 116 17.79 -20.37 45.26
N ILE A 117 17.68 -20.53 43.95
CA ILE A 117 18.43 -19.79 42.93
C ILE A 117 17.43 -18.98 42.10
N VAL A 118 17.70 -17.69 41.90
CA VAL A 118 16.88 -16.83 41.04
C VAL A 118 16.87 -17.39 39.62
N GLY A 119 15.68 -17.53 39.03
CA GLY A 119 15.48 -18.17 37.73
C GLY A 119 15.21 -19.67 37.78
N GLU A 120 15.27 -20.29 38.97
CA GLU A 120 14.88 -21.68 39.18
C GLU A 120 13.58 -21.78 40.00
N TYR A 121 12.92 -22.94 39.90
CA TYR A 121 11.62 -23.20 40.49
C TYR A 121 11.57 -22.92 42.00
N GLY A 122 12.64 -23.25 42.74
CA GLY A 122 12.73 -22.99 44.17
C GLY A 122 12.62 -21.52 44.57
N PHE A 123 13.13 -20.57 43.77
CA PHE A 123 12.93 -19.13 44.04
C PHE A 123 11.53 -18.67 43.65
N MET A 124 11.01 -19.14 42.50
CA MET A 124 9.63 -18.88 42.09
C MET A 124 8.64 -19.30 43.19
N THR A 125 8.89 -20.41 43.89
CA THR A 125 8.04 -20.84 45.01
C THR A 125 8.01 -19.81 46.14
N TYR A 126 9.11 -19.12 46.44
CA TYR A 126 9.06 -18.04 47.44
C TYR A 126 8.16 -16.89 46.99
N VAL A 127 8.22 -16.53 45.71
CA VAL A 127 7.36 -15.48 45.14
C VAL A 127 5.89 -15.91 45.22
N HIS A 128 5.59 -17.16 44.84
CA HIS A 128 4.27 -17.77 44.91
C HIS A 128 3.67 -17.77 46.32
N GLU A 129 4.40 -18.31 47.31
CA GLU A 129 3.88 -18.42 48.67
C GLU A 129 3.71 -17.04 49.35
N VAL A 130 4.55 -16.07 48.99
CA VAL A 130 4.33 -14.68 49.42
C VAL A 130 3.05 -14.11 48.81
N GLY A 131 2.74 -14.42 47.54
CA GLY A 131 1.48 -14.05 46.91
C GLY A 131 0.26 -14.55 47.69
N HIS A 132 0.27 -15.80 48.16
CA HIS A 132 -0.77 -16.35 49.03
C HIS A 132 -0.86 -15.60 50.37
N ALA A 133 0.27 -15.34 51.03
CA ALA A 133 0.30 -14.57 52.27
C ALA A 133 -0.13 -13.10 52.09
N LEU A 134 -0.14 -12.61 50.86
CA LEU A 134 -0.68 -11.31 50.47
C LEU A 134 -2.15 -11.37 50.03
N GLY A 135 -2.74 -12.56 49.86
CA GLY A 135 -4.16 -12.72 49.57
C GLY A 135 -4.50 -13.15 48.15
N LEU A 136 -3.52 -13.60 47.36
CA LEU A 136 -3.79 -14.16 46.04
C LEU A 136 -4.11 -15.66 46.12
N GLU A 137 -5.13 -16.11 45.40
CA GLU A 137 -5.50 -17.52 45.24
C GLU A 137 -4.81 -18.13 44.00
N HIS A 138 -4.85 -19.46 43.86
CA HIS A 138 -4.44 -20.11 42.61
C HIS A 138 -5.38 -19.73 41.45
N MET A 139 -4.91 -19.90 40.22
CA MET A 139 -5.68 -19.68 38.98
C MET A 139 -6.81 -20.70 38.73
N GLY A 140 -7.17 -21.50 39.74
CA GLY A 140 -8.27 -22.45 39.71
C GLY A 140 -8.51 -23.11 41.06
N ASP A 141 -9.63 -23.84 41.16
CA ASP A 141 -10.03 -24.60 42.37
C ASP A 141 -9.21 -25.89 42.53
N TYR A 142 -7.88 -25.77 42.50
CA TYR A 142 -6.95 -26.83 42.81
C TYR A 142 -6.05 -26.42 43.99
N ASN A 143 -5.87 -27.37 44.88
CA ASN A 143 -4.86 -27.38 45.93
C ASN A 143 -4.09 -28.71 45.74
N GLY A 144 -2.93 -28.96 46.32
CA GLY A 144 -2.03 -30.11 46.04
C GLY A 144 -2.59 -31.54 46.05
N ALA A 145 -3.92 -31.74 46.21
CA ALA A 145 -4.68 -32.98 46.03
C ALA A 145 -5.97 -32.85 45.15
N GLY A 146 -6.15 -31.76 44.38
CA GLY A 146 -7.37 -31.41 43.61
C GLY A 146 -7.34 -31.72 42.11
N SER A 147 -8.37 -31.26 41.37
CA SER A 147 -8.57 -31.53 39.94
C SER A 147 -7.44 -30.97 39.08
N TRP A 148 -6.77 -31.83 38.30
CA TRP A 148 -5.56 -31.50 37.52
C TRP A 148 -5.86 -31.00 36.11
N SER A 149 -6.90 -30.17 35.95
CA SER A 149 -7.25 -29.56 34.67
C SER A 149 -7.27 -28.05 34.83
N PRO A 150 -6.68 -27.30 33.87
CA PRO A 150 -6.62 -25.85 33.95
C PRO A 150 -8.02 -25.25 33.83
N SER A 151 -8.25 -24.17 34.58
CA SER A 151 -9.55 -23.50 34.62
C SER A 151 -9.79 -22.59 33.42
N SER A 152 -8.70 -22.10 32.80
CA SER A 152 -8.72 -21.25 31.62
C SER A 152 -7.42 -21.31 30.83
N TYR A 153 -7.39 -20.66 29.66
CA TYR A 153 -6.16 -20.44 28.91
C TYR A 153 -5.14 -19.60 29.72
N GLN A 154 -5.64 -18.66 30.52
CA GLN A 154 -4.87 -17.76 31.38
C GLN A 154 -4.28 -18.43 32.62
N ASP A 155 -4.79 -19.62 32.98
CA ASP A 155 -4.25 -20.46 34.05
C ASP A 155 -2.90 -21.06 33.62
N SER A 156 -1.90 -20.20 33.47
CA SER A 156 -0.54 -20.54 33.05
C SER A 156 0.49 -19.77 33.86
N ALA A 157 1.59 -20.45 34.19
CA ALA A 157 2.79 -19.87 34.81
C ALA A 157 3.40 -18.73 33.98
N VAL A 158 3.10 -18.65 32.67
CA VAL A 158 3.50 -17.53 31.81
C VAL A 158 2.82 -16.22 32.24
N LEU A 159 1.61 -16.31 32.76
CA LEU A 159 0.78 -15.15 33.12
C LEU A 159 0.68 -14.93 34.62
N SER A 160 0.76 -15.99 35.43
CA SER A 160 0.66 -15.91 36.89
C SER A 160 1.53 -16.98 37.54
N VAL A 161 2.40 -16.59 38.48
CA VAL A 161 3.15 -17.53 39.33
C VAL A 161 2.23 -18.37 40.22
N MET A 162 0.96 -18.00 40.36
CA MET A 162 -0.05 -18.73 41.13
C MET A 162 -0.64 -19.92 40.37
N SER A 163 -0.32 -20.09 39.09
CA SER A 163 -0.75 -21.25 38.31
C SER A 163 0.15 -22.47 38.54
N TYR A 164 -0.46 -23.67 38.58
CA TYR A 164 0.28 -24.94 38.55
C TYR A 164 0.57 -25.42 37.13
N PHE A 165 -0.11 -24.84 36.14
CA PHE A 165 -0.01 -25.26 34.75
C PHE A 165 0.92 -24.33 33.99
N GLY A 166 1.55 -24.83 32.93
CA GLY A 166 2.38 -23.98 32.08
C GLY A 166 3.27 -24.78 31.14
N PRO A 167 4.29 -24.13 30.57
CA PRO A 167 5.18 -24.76 29.63
C PRO A 167 6.07 -25.82 30.27
N ARG A 168 6.54 -26.77 29.46
CA ARG A 168 7.27 -27.96 29.94
C ARG A 168 8.52 -27.56 30.74
N GLY A 169 8.60 -28.05 31.98
CA GLY A 169 9.77 -27.87 32.84
C GLY A 169 9.84 -26.51 33.55
N ALA A 170 8.95 -25.58 33.22
CA ALA A 170 8.87 -24.26 33.84
C ALA A 170 7.74 -24.16 34.89
N ALA A 171 6.76 -25.05 34.83
CA ALA A 171 5.65 -25.16 35.77
C ALA A 171 5.55 -26.56 36.39
N ALA A 172 4.80 -26.71 37.48
CA ALA A 172 4.57 -27.99 38.15
C ALA A 172 3.95 -29.03 37.20
N ILE A 173 3.01 -28.59 36.35
CA ILE A 173 2.25 -29.45 35.44
C ILE A 173 2.29 -28.85 34.04
N TYR A 174 2.77 -29.64 33.08
CA TYR A 174 2.61 -29.29 31.68
C TYR A 174 1.15 -29.46 31.25
N SER A 175 0.57 -28.42 30.65
CA SER A 175 -0.71 -28.48 29.94
C SER A 175 -0.58 -27.76 28.62
N SER A 176 -1.04 -28.37 27.52
CA SER A 176 -1.09 -27.72 26.20
C SER A 176 -2.34 -26.87 26.00
N GLN A 177 -3.20 -26.75 27.02
CA GLN A 177 -4.48 -26.03 26.95
C GLN A 177 -4.37 -24.58 27.44
N VAL A 178 -3.21 -24.18 27.96
CA VAL A 178 -2.96 -22.88 28.60
C VAL A 178 -1.93 -22.10 27.80
N MET A 179 -1.71 -20.82 28.12
CA MET A 179 -0.68 -20.02 27.45
C MET A 179 0.69 -20.72 27.50
N GLN A 180 1.30 -20.88 26.32
CA GLN A 180 2.59 -21.53 26.17
C GLN A 180 3.72 -20.50 26.03
N ALA A 181 4.91 -20.94 26.42
CA ALA A 181 6.17 -20.27 26.17
C ALA A 181 7.29 -21.31 26.08
N ASP A 182 8.41 -20.97 25.47
CA ASP A 182 9.64 -21.75 25.51
C ASP A 182 10.65 -21.01 26.38
N TRP A 183 10.78 -21.43 27.64
CA TRP A 183 11.76 -20.89 28.57
C TRP A 183 12.98 -21.80 28.71
N GLN A 184 13.20 -22.70 27.75
CA GLN A 184 14.45 -23.43 27.64
C GLN A 184 15.45 -22.58 26.86
N ALA A 185 16.45 -22.05 27.55
CA ALA A 185 17.50 -21.29 26.89
C ALA A 185 18.44 -22.22 26.10
N ALA A 186 19.27 -21.62 25.24
CA ALA A 186 20.26 -22.34 24.42
C ALA A 186 21.24 -23.24 25.20
N ASN A 187 21.38 -23.05 26.52
CA ASN A 187 22.20 -23.93 27.36
C ASN A 187 21.50 -25.25 27.77
N GLY A 188 20.24 -25.44 27.35
CA GLY A 188 19.42 -26.62 27.62
C GLY A 188 18.71 -26.61 28.97
N ASN A 189 18.90 -25.57 29.80
CA ASN A 189 18.18 -25.43 31.06
C ASN A 189 16.87 -24.68 30.85
N THR A 190 15.87 -25.05 31.64
CA THR A 190 14.58 -24.35 31.69
C THR A 190 14.56 -23.42 32.90
N TYR A 191 14.09 -22.19 32.70
CA TYR A 191 14.01 -21.16 33.73
C TYR A 191 12.57 -20.95 34.19
N SER A 192 12.41 -20.41 35.39
CA SER A 192 11.12 -20.06 36.00
C SER A 192 11.03 -18.56 36.26
N ALA A 193 9.80 -18.08 36.42
CA ALA A 193 9.49 -16.69 36.74
C ALA A 193 10.24 -16.17 37.99
N GLN A 194 10.70 -14.93 37.91
CA GLN A 194 11.60 -14.30 38.89
C GLN A 194 10.96 -13.09 39.56
N THR A 195 9.81 -12.66 39.05
CA THR A 195 8.94 -11.63 39.61
C THR A 195 7.52 -12.21 39.64
N PRO A 196 6.57 -11.53 40.31
CA PRO A 196 5.16 -11.69 39.96
C PRO A 196 5.00 -11.49 38.44
N MET A 197 4.22 -12.35 37.80
CA MET A 197 3.94 -12.27 36.37
C MET A 197 2.76 -11.33 36.09
N LEU A 198 2.45 -11.10 34.82
CA LEU A 198 1.54 -10.05 34.37
C LEU A 198 0.20 -9.99 35.13
N ASN A 199 -0.47 -11.12 35.30
CA ASN A 199 -1.76 -11.19 35.99
C ASN A 199 -1.62 -11.09 37.52
N ASP A 200 -0.48 -11.49 38.06
CA ASP A 200 -0.17 -11.31 39.48
C ASP A 200 -0.02 -9.84 39.84
N VAL A 201 0.70 -9.08 39.01
CA VAL A 201 0.87 -7.64 39.16
C VAL A 201 -0.49 -6.94 39.07
N MET A 202 -1.30 -7.29 38.07
CA MET A 202 -2.67 -6.78 37.96
C MET A 202 -3.50 -7.05 39.22
N ALA A 203 -3.49 -8.29 39.72
CA ALA A 203 -4.30 -8.70 40.86
C ALA A 203 -3.85 -8.03 42.16
N ILE A 204 -2.55 -7.99 42.43
CA ILE A 204 -2.04 -7.39 43.66
C ILE A 204 -2.25 -5.88 43.70
N GLN A 205 -2.20 -5.21 42.55
CA GLN A 205 -2.49 -3.79 42.42
C GLN A 205 -3.97 -3.47 42.60
N ALA A 206 -4.87 -4.37 42.20
CA ALA A 206 -6.29 -4.21 42.49
C ALA A 206 -6.58 -4.32 44.00
N ILE A 207 -5.85 -5.19 44.73
CA ILE A 207 -6.00 -5.38 46.17
C ILE A 207 -5.39 -4.22 46.96
N TYR A 208 -4.14 -3.86 46.68
CA TYR A 208 -3.35 -2.93 47.51
C TYR A 208 -3.07 -1.57 46.85
N GLY A 209 -3.55 -1.34 45.63
CA GLY A 209 -3.19 -0.19 44.80
C GLY A 209 -1.85 -0.38 44.10
N ALA A 210 -1.67 0.25 42.94
CA ALA A 210 -0.38 0.29 42.26
C ALA A 210 0.61 1.23 42.97
N SER A 211 1.87 0.82 43.07
CA SER A 211 2.92 1.72 43.56
C SER A 211 2.98 2.98 42.69
N THR A 212 3.26 4.11 43.33
CA THR A 212 3.45 5.42 42.67
C THR A 212 4.85 5.97 42.89
N THR A 213 5.74 5.14 43.42
CA THR A 213 7.11 5.54 43.82
C THR A 213 8.18 4.62 43.26
N THR A 214 7.79 3.52 42.60
CA THR A 214 8.74 2.57 42.03
C THR A 214 9.31 3.17 40.75
N ARG A 215 10.60 3.50 40.78
CA ARG A 215 11.41 3.82 39.58
C ARG A 215 10.98 5.07 38.78
N LEU A 216 10.58 6.13 39.48
CA LEU A 216 10.15 7.43 38.89
C LEU A 216 11.15 8.18 37.98
N ASP A 217 12.37 7.69 37.85
CA ASP A 217 13.43 8.27 37.02
C ASP A 217 13.59 7.43 35.75
N ASN A 218 14.27 7.94 34.72
CA ASN A 218 14.57 7.16 33.51
C ASN A 218 15.32 5.86 33.83
N THR A 219 14.64 4.73 33.64
CA THR A 219 15.11 3.41 34.05
C THR A 219 15.50 2.56 32.85
N VAL A 220 16.67 1.93 32.92
CA VAL A 220 17.10 0.94 31.94
C VAL A 220 16.87 -0.46 32.53
N TYR A 221 16.11 -1.26 31.82
CA TYR A 221 15.91 -2.69 32.06
C TYR A 221 16.79 -3.49 31.09
N GLY A 222 17.37 -4.59 31.55
CA GLY A 222 18.20 -5.46 30.73
C GLY A 222 19.69 -5.14 30.78
N PHE A 223 20.36 -5.06 29.63
CA PHE A 223 21.78 -4.71 29.57
C PHE A 223 21.99 -3.26 29.99
N ALA A 224 23.07 -3.03 30.75
CA ALA A 224 23.35 -1.73 31.37
C ALA A 224 22.22 -1.22 32.29
N SER A 225 21.45 -2.14 32.90
CA SER A 225 20.34 -1.77 33.79
C SER A 225 20.76 -0.79 34.89
N THR A 226 19.86 0.17 35.16
CA THR A 226 20.00 1.17 36.23
C THR A 226 19.18 0.82 37.47
N VAL A 227 18.43 -0.28 37.45
CA VAL A 227 17.65 -0.75 38.60
C VAL A 227 18.60 -1.07 39.76
N ASP A 228 18.36 -0.46 40.92
CA ASP A 228 19.20 -0.61 42.11
C ASP A 228 18.49 -1.44 43.20
N GLY A 229 18.93 -1.29 44.45
CA GLY A 229 18.28 -1.97 45.58
C GLY A 229 18.42 -3.50 45.58
N ALA A 230 17.42 -4.17 46.17
CA ALA A 230 17.42 -5.62 46.35
C ALA A 230 17.16 -6.38 45.04
N THR A 231 16.34 -5.82 44.16
CA THR A 231 15.82 -6.43 42.93
C THR A 231 16.69 -6.14 41.70
N GLY A 232 17.62 -5.16 41.75
CA GLY A 232 18.45 -4.79 40.60
C GLY A 232 19.26 -5.93 39.96
N ALA A 233 19.54 -7.02 40.69
CA ALA A 233 20.17 -8.21 40.12
C ALA A 233 19.27 -8.98 39.13
N ILE A 234 17.94 -8.91 39.30
CA ILE A 234 16.94 -9.56 38.44
C ILE A 234 16.85 -8.82 37.10
N PHE A 235 16.92 -7.50 37.11
CA PHE A 235 16.75 -6.67 35.91
C PHE A 235 18.07 -6.36 35.16
N ASP A 236 19.25 -6.64 35.73
CA ASP A 236 20.55 -6.52 35.03
C ASP A 236 20.91 -7.83 34.31
N PHE A 237 20.79 -7.86 32.98
CA PHE A 237 20.99 -9.10 32.20
C PHE A 237 22.45 -9.56 32.10
N ARG A 238 23.40 -8.78 32.60
CA ARG A 238 24.79 -9.25 32.80
C ARG A 238 24.91 -10.15 34.04
N ARG A 239 23.99 -10.00 34.99
CA ARG A 239 23.89 -10.78 36.24
C ARG A 239 22.81 -11.85 36.15
N ASN A 240 21.74 -11.56 35.41
CA ASN A 240 20.63 -12.45 35.11
C ASN A 240 20.51 -12.70 33.60
N PRO A 241 21.33 -13.59 33.02
CA PRO A 241 21.36 -13.80 31.58
C PRO A 241 20.12 -14.49 31.00
N TYR A 242 19.24 -15.04 31.84
CA TYR A 242 18.04 -15.78 31.40
C TYR A 242 16.80 -15.26 32.15
N PRO A 243 16.38 -14.02 31.87
CA PRO A 243 15.27 -13.39 32.57
C PRO A 243 13.94 -14.00 32.14
N VAL A 244 13.12 -14.33 33.15
CA VAL A 244 11.69 -14.60 33.02
C VAL A 244 10.97 -13.71 34.04
N LEU A 245 10.40 -12.60 33.58
CA LEU A 245 9.94 -11.53 34.47
C LEU A 245 8.86 -10.63 33.85
N THR A 246 8.24 -9.82 34.70
CA THR A 246 7.39 -8.69 34.33
C THR A 246 8.03 -7.39 34.78
N ILE A 247 8.07 -6.41 33.89
CA ILE A 247 8.50 -5.04 34.17
C ILE A 247 7.29 -4.27 34.70
N PHE A 248 7.49 -3.65 35.86
CA PHE A 248 6.58 -2.65 36.41
C PHE A 248 7.38 -1.39 36.69
N ASP A 249 6.89 -0.27 36.18
CA ASP A 249 7.44 1.07 36.38
C ASP A 249 6.30 2.06 36.66
N SER A 250 6.55 3.06 37.52
CA SER A 250 5.60 4.10 37.88
C SER A 250 5.80 5.41 37.10
N GLY A 251 6.86 5.53 36.31
CA GLY A 251 7.04 6.62 35.35
C GLY A 251 8.50 7.00 35.14
N GLY A 252 8.77 7.73 34.08
CA GLY A 252 10.13 7.99 33.64
C GLY A 252 10.14 8.09 32.12
N ILE A 253 11.33 8.00 31.53
CA ILE A 253 11.49 7.62 30.13
C ILE A 253 12.40 6.41 30.15
N ASP A 254 11.82 5.24 29.94
CA ASP A 254 12.39 3.95 30.28
C ASP A 254 12.85 3.20 29.04
N THR A 255 13.81 2.30 29.21
CA THR A 255 14.42 1.57 28.08
C THR A 255 14.51 0.08 28.38
N LEU A 256 13.95 -0.75 27.51
CA LEU A 256 14.25 -2.17 27.46
C LEU A 256 15.47 -2.41 26.56
N ASN A 257 16.63 -2.68 27.18
CA ASN A 257 17.89 -2.84 26.48
C ASN A 257 18.29 -4.31 26.37
N LEU A 258 18.20 -4.88 25.17
CA LEU A 258 18.55 -6.27 24.86
C LEU A 258 19.90 -6.41 24.11
N SER A 259 20.70 -5.34 24.07
CA SER A 259 21.89 -5.19 23.21
C SER A 259 23.03 -6.18 23.42
N GLY A 260 22.98 -7.00 24.47
CA GLY A 260 24.01 -7.99 24.77
C GLY A 260 23.75 -9.38 24.20
N TRP A 261 22.60 -9.60 23.55
CA TRP A 261 22.29 -10.85 22.86
C TRP A 261 22.48 -10.73 21.36
N SER A 262 22.76 -11.85 20.69
CA SER A 262 22.97 -11.93 19.24
C SER A 262 21.93 -12.81 18.55
N THR A 263 20.87 -13.17 19.25
CA THR A 263 19.78 -14.00 18.75
C THR A 263 18.57 -13.11 18.46
N PRO A 264 17.75 -13.45 17.46
CA PRO A 264 16.55 -12.68 17.14
C PRO A 264 15.65 -12.47 18.35
N SER A 265 15.22 -11.24 18.54
CA SER A 265 14.30 -10.81 19.57
C SER A 265 13.04 -10.23 18.92
N ARG A 266 11.88 -10.51 19.51
CA ARG A 266 10.62 -9.83 19.19
C ARG A 266 10.23 -8.98 20.39
N ILE A 267 10.53 -7.69 20.32
CA ILE A 267 10.29 -6.69 21.36
C ILE A 267 8.95 -6.01 21.09
N ASP A 268 8.12 -5.93 22.12
CA ASP A 268 6.82 -5.26 22.09
C ASP A 268 6.70 -4.37 23.33
N LEU A 269 6.59 -3.06 23.12
CA LEU A 269 6.55 -2.06 24.17
C LEU A 269 5.14 -1.72 24.67
N HIS A 270 4.09 -2.37 24.17
CA HIS A 270 2.73 -2.15 24.66
C HIS A 270 2.56 -2.64 26.11
N ALA A 271 1.74 -1.93 26.87
CA ALA A 271 1.36 -2.37 28.20
C ALA A 271 0.58 -3.70 28.12
N GLY A 272 0.99 -4.68 28.92
CA GLY A 272 0.43 -6.04 28.87
C GLY A 272 1.02 -6.96 27.81
N ALA A 273 1.93 -6.46 26.95
CA ALA A 273 2.55 -7.28 25.91
C ALA A 273 3.73 -8.10 26.43
N PHE A 274 4.14 -9.06 25.60
CA PHE A 274 5.27 -9.95 25.85
C PHE A 274 6.35 -9.77 24.78
N THR A 275 7.57 -9.66 25.25
CA THR A 275 8.80 -9.73 24.48
C THR A 275 9.38 -11.15 24.54
N SER A 276 9.83 -11.63 23.39
CA SER A 276 10.55 -12.91 23.22
C SER A 276 12.00 -12.61 22.89
N ALA A 277 12.94 -13.12 23.68
CA ALA A 277 14.36 -12.85 23.48
C ALA A 277 15.26 -13.96 24.00
N ASN A 278 16.52 -13.97 23.56
CA ASN A 278 17.55 -14.93 23.98
C ASN A 278 17.17 -16.40 23.73
N ASP A 279 16.61 -16.66 22.55
CA ASP A 279 16.05 -17.97 22.12
C ASP A 279 14.89 -18.49 22.99
N MET A 280 14.31 -17.64 23.85
CA MET A 280 13.10 -17.93 24.60
C MET A 280 11.92 -17.16 24.03
N THR A 281 10.71 -17.66 24.27
CA THR A 281 9.47 -16.96 23.90
C THR A 281 8.74 -16.46 25.14
N ASN A 282 8.08 -15.30 25.01
CA ASN A 282 7.22 -14.70 26.02
C ASN A 282 7.86 -14.65 27.43
N ASN A 283 9.13 -14.27 27.51
CA ASN A 283 9.90 -14.32 28.76
C ASN A 283 10.01 -12.97 29.46
N ILE A 284 9.72 -11.86 28.77
CA ILE A 284 9.72 -10.51 29.38
C ILE A 284 8.36 -9.87 29.11
N ALA A 285 7.59 -9.56 30.15
CA ALA A 285 6.31 -8.88 30.02
C ALA A 285 6.39 -7.42 30.52
N ILE A 286 5.45 -6.58 30.09
CA ILE A 286 5.23 -5.23 30.64
C ILE A 286 3.88 -5.21 31.35
N ALA A 287 3.81 -4.70 32.58
CA ALA A 287 2.56 -4.62 33.34
C ALA A 287 1.53 -3.71 32.64
N TYR A 288 0.22 -4.00 32.82
CA TYR A 288 -0.87 -3.29 32.13
C TYR A 288 -0.96 -1.77 32.37
N ASN A 289 -0.35 -1.27 33.44
CA ASN A 289 -0.32 0.15 33.79
C ASN A 289 1.08 0.76 33.72
N THR A 290 2.00 0.10 33.01
CA THR A 290 3.37 0.56 32.81
C THR A 290 3.56 0.93 31.35
N THR A 291 4.22 2.08 31.13
CA THR A 291 4.70 2.49 29.81
C THR A 291 6.21 2.33 29.80
N VAL A 292 6.75 1.73 28.74
CA VAL A 292 8.18 1.70 28.45
C VAL A 292 8.36 2.35 27.09
N GLU A 293 9.11 3.44 27.01
CA GLU A 293 9.17 4.27 25.80
C GLU A 293 10.24 3.79 24.82
N ASN A 294 11.30 3.13 25.25
CA ASN A 294 12.45 2.89 24.39
C ASN A 294 12.85 1.41 24.37
N ALA A 295 13.44 1.00 23.25
CA ALA A 295 14.00 -0.33 23.08
C ALA A 295 15.34 -0.28 22.37
N VAL A 296 16.22 -1.18 22.76
CA VAL A 296 17.47 -1.46 22.04
C VAL A 296 17.50 -2.96 21.75
N GLY A 297 17.50 -3.32 20.47
CA GLY A 297 17.73 -4.65 19.95
C GLY A 297 19.16 -5.13 20.18
N GLY A 298 19.46 -6.32 19.69
CA GLY A 298 20.71 -7.04 19.84
C GLY A 298 21.52 -7.13 18.56
N GLY A 299 22.16 -8.28 18.40
CA GLY A 299 22.90 -8.68 17.20
C GLY A 299 22.13 -9.65 16.30
N GLY A 300 20.85 -9.91 16.62
CA GLY A 300 19.95 -10.77 15.87
C GLY A 300 19.20 -9.99 14.80
N ASN A 301 18.33 -10.66 14.03
CA ASN A 301 17.37 -9.95 13.18
C ASN A 301 16.14 -9.71 14.04
N ASP A 302 16.03 -8.53 14.61
CA ASP A 302 15.07 -8.21 15.64
C ASP A 302 13.80 -7.57 15.07
N VAL A 303 12.68 -7.75 15.74
CA VAL A 303 11.43 -7.04 15.47
C VAL A 303 11.13 -6.20 16.70
N ILE A 304 11.00 -4.89 16.53
CA ILE A 304 10.78 -3.93 17.60
C ILE A 304 9.51 -3.14 17.29
N VAL A 305 8.49 -3.34 18.13
CA VAL A 305 7.23 -2.59 18.06
C VAL A 305 7.17 -1.60 19.22
N GLY A 306 7.04 -0.32 18.88
CA GLY A 306 6.79 0.80 19.78
C GLY A 306 5.39 0.77 20.41
N ASN A 307 4.91 1.92 20.84
CA ASN A 307 3.57 2.13 21.39
C ASN A 307 3.10 3.56 21.05
N ASP A 308 2.09 4.09 21.72
CA ASP A 308 1.57 5.45 21.44
C ASP A 308 2.42 6.59 22.04
N ALA A 309 3.53 6.27 22.74
CA ALA A 309 4.44 7.25 23.30
C ALA A 309 5.55 7.61 22.30
N ALA A 310 6.20 8.76 22.47
CA ALA A 310 7.38 9.09 21.68
C ALA A 310 8.53 8.13 22.00
N ASN A 311 8.78 7.18 21.11
CA ASN A 311 9.73 6.10 21.29
C ASN A 311 11.11 6.42 20.71
N ALA A 312 12.17 5.93 21.36
CA ALA A 312 13.48 5.78 20.74
C ALA A 312 13.78 4.29 20.54
N LEU A 313 13.80 3.86 19.29
CA LEU A 313 13.99 2.46 18.89
C LEU A 313 15.34 2.33 18.18
N ASP A 314 16.17 1.39 18.64
CA ASP A 314 17.47 1.08 18.06
C ASP A 314 17.52 -0.43 17.76
N GLY A 315 17.62 -0.82 16.49
CA GLY A 315 17.70 -2.22 16.06
C GLY A 315 19.02 -2.89 16.47
N GLY A 316 20.10 -2.12 16.53
CA GLY A 316 21.44 -2.63 16.82
C GLY A 316 22.14 -3.14 15.56
N THR A 317 22.41 -4.44 15.50
CA THR A 317 23.01 -5.04 14.28
C THR A 317 22.20 -6.26 13.89
N GLY A 318 22.07 -6.50 12.59
CA GLY A 318 21.14 -7.51 12.09
C GLY A 318 20.25 -6.87 11.03
N ASN A 319 19.36 -7.66 10.43
CA ASN A 319 18.33 -7.10 9.57
C ASN A 319 17.08 -6.92 10.42
N ASP A 320 16.86 -5.70 10.89
CA ASP A 320 15.87 -5.41 11.92
C ASP A 320 14.59 -4.81 11.34
N GLU A 321 13.46 -5.02 12.00
CA GLU A 321 12.18 -4.39 11.68
C GLU A 321 11.73 -3.52 12.85
N LEU A 322 11.63 -2.21 12.61
CA LEU A 322 11.26 -1.21 13.61
C LEU A 322 9.93 -0.58 13.22
N GLN A 323 8.95 -0.61 14.11
CA GLN A 323 7.64 0.01 13.96
C GLN A 323 7.42 1.02 15.10
N GLY A 324 7.38 2.31 14.78
CA GLY A 324 7.16 3.40 15.75
C GLY A 324 5.77 3.38 16.38
N GLN A 325 4.74 3.05 15.58
CA GLN A 325 3.32 3.10 15.94
C GLN A 325 2.78 4.53 16.05
N GLY A 326 2.60 5.08 17.24
CA GLY A 326 2.05 6.43 17.43
C GLY A 326 2.98 7.26 18.28
N GLY A 327 3.16 8.54 17.98
CA GLY A 327 4.08 9.37 18.75
C GLY A 327 5.05 10.10 17.83
N ASN A 328 6.08 10.71 18.39
CA ASN A 328 7.11 11.35 17.57
C ASN A 328 8.41 10.59 17.80
N ASP A 329 8.66 9.62 16.94
CA ASP A 329 9.62 8.56 17.21
C ASP A 329 10.99 8.87 16.63
N THR A 330 12.01 8.30 17.26
CA THR A 330 13.39 8.31 16.78
C THR A 330 13.83 6.89 16.52
N LEU A 331 13.92 6.51 15.25
CA LEU A 331 14.17 5.14 14.82
C LEU A 331 15.58 5.01 14.23
N THR A 332 16.36 4.08 14.73
CA THR A 332 17.72 3.77 14.26
C THR A 332 17.75 2.30 13.88
N GLY A 333 17.79 1.97 12.59
CA GLY A 333 17.90 0.57 12.15
C GLY A 333 19.22 -0.05 12.64
N GLY A 334 20.31 0.68 12.45
CA GLY A 334 21.64 0.25 12.89
C GLY A 334 22.42 -0.33 11.71
N ALA A 335 23.02 -1.51 11.88
CA ALA A 335 23.80 -2.15 10.84
C ALA A 335 23.14 -3.44 10.32
N GLY A 336 22.71 -3.44 9.06
CA GLY A 336 22.24 -4.60 8.32
C GLY A 336 21.30 -4.16 7.19
N ASN A 337 20.19 -4.84 6.97
CA ASN A 337 19.21 -4.36 5.99
C ASN A 337 17.89 -4.20 6.71
N ASP A 338 17.62 -2.98 7.15
CA ASP A 338 16.56 -2.73 8.10
C ASP A 338 15.27 -2.27 7.42
N ILE A 339 14.15 -2.53 8.06
CA ILE A 339 12.83 -2.01 7.73
C ILE A 339 12.43 -1.06 8.85
N ILE A 340 12.19 0.20 8.51
CA ILE A 340 11.85 1.25 9.47
C ILE A 340 10.52 1.85 9.05
N ASP A 341 9.52 1.72 9.90
CA ASP A 341 8.22 2.37 9.77
C ASP A 341 8.02 3.33 10.96
N GLY A 342 7.89 4.62 10.69
CA GLY A 342 7.64 5.61 11.75
C GLY A 342 6.21 5.56 12.29
N GLY A 343 5.24 5.09 11.50
CA GLY A 343 3.84 5.09 11.90
C GLY A 343 3.20 6.48 11.84
N THR A 344 2.46 6.86 12.87
CA THR A 344 1.74 8.13 12.96
C THR A 344 2.45 9.12 13.86
N GLY A 345 2.62 10.34 13.36
CA GLY A 345 3.20 11.45 14.11
C GLY A 345 4.33 12.09 13.32
N ASP A 346 5.32 12.62 14.02
CA ASP A 346 6.36 13.48 13.46
C ASP A 346 7.74 12.82 13.64
N ASP A 347 8.04 11.83 12.79
CA ASP A 347 9.05 10.81 13.06
C ASP A 347 10.42 11.14 12.45
N THR A 348 11.46 10.56 13.05
CA THR A 348 12.86 10.75 12.65
C THR A 348 13.60 9.43 12.50
N ALA A 349 13.93 9.05 11.28
CA ALA A 349 14.88 7.97 11.00
C ALA A 349 16.32 8.49 11.10
N VAL A 350 17.18 7.75 11.80
CA VAL A 350 18.55 8.13 12.12
C VAL A 350 19.53 7.20 11.43
N PHE A 351 20.52 7.78 10.76
CA PHE A 351 21.55 7.06 10.03
C PHE A 351 22.95 7.44 10.50
N ASP A 352 23.76 6.41 10.73
CA ASP A 352 25.16 6.58 11.08
C ASP A 352 26.01 6.88 9.84
N GLY A 353 26.49 8.13 9.77
CA GLY A 353 27.35 8.61 8.70
C GLY A 353 26.88 9.93 8.11
N VAL A 354 27.74 10.55 7.30
CA VAL A 354 27.37 11.76 6.55
C VAL A 354 26.58 11.38 5.30
N PHE A 355 25.63 12.23 4.88
CA PHE A 355 24.70 11.94 3.78
C PHE A 355 25.39 11.49 2.48
N ALA A 356 26.57 12.04 2.17
CA ALA A 356 27.33 11.72 0.97
C ALA A 356 27.81 10.25 0.87
N LEU A 357 27.68 9.45 1.94
CA LEU A 357 28.00 8.03 1.95
C LEU A 357 26.83 7.14 1.54
N PHE A 358 25.63 7.69 1.39
CA PHE A 358 24.40 6.95 1.10
C PHE A 358 24.06 7.04 -0.38
N THR A 359 23.69 5.91 -0.96
CA THR A 359 22.94 5.86 -2.21
C THR A 359 21.46 5.86 -1.85
N VAL A 360 20.68 6.79 -2.41
CA VAL A 360 19.27 6.94 -2.08
C VAL A 360 18.42 6.66 -3.31
N SER A 361 17.35 5.90 -3.13
CA SER A 361 16.28 5.76 -4.12
C SER A 361 14.94 5.86 -3.41
N ALA A 362 13.94 6.42 -4.08
CA ALA A 362 12.59 6.53 -3.54
C ALA A 362 11.59 5.93 -4.53
N ALA A 363 10.67 5.11 -4.04
CA ALA A 363 9.58 4.53 -4.81
C ALA A 363 8.29 4.63 -3.99
N GLY A 364 7.35 5.47 -4.44
CA GLY A 364 6.17 5.81 -3.63
C GLY A 364 6.57 6.51 -2.33
N ASN A 365 6.02 6.05 -1.21
CA ASN A 365 6.32 6.57 0.14
C ASN A 365 7.47 5.84 0.84
N VAL A 366 8.20 4.97 0.13
CA VAL A 366 9.34 4.23 0.68
C VAL A 366 10.64 4.82 0.16
N VAL A 367 11.51 5.20 1.07
CA VAL A 367 12.90 5.60 0.78
C VAL A 367 13.80 4.41 1.06
N THR A 368 14.62 4.03 0.08
CA THR A 368 15.69 3.04 0.27
C THR A 368 17.03 3.75 0.33
N LEU A 369 17.72 3.60 1.45
CA LEU A 369 19.05 4.16 1.69
C LEU A 369 20.07 3.03 1.78
N THR A 370 21.14 3.12 1.00
CA THR A 370 22.20 2.10 1.00
C THR A 370 23.54 2.71 1.36
N SER A 371 24.22 2.15 2.36
CA SER A 371 25.59 2.49 2.73
C SER A 371 26.41 1.23 3.05
N ALA A 372 27.74 1.37 3.10
CA ALA A 372 28.59 0.25 3.53
C ALA A 372 28.58 0.01 5.05
N ALA A 373 28.11 0.99 5.84
CA ALA A 373 28.13 0.94 7.30
C ALA A 373 26.81 0.40 7.87
N THR A 374 25.70 0.93 7.38
CA THR A 374 24.34 0.56 7.80
C THR A 374 23.74 -0.53 6.93
N GLY A 375 24.24 -0.76 5.71
CA GLY A 375 23.69 -1.69 4.74
C GLY A 375 22.54 -1.08 3.92
N THR A 376 21.45 -1.80 3.64
CA THR A 376 20.34 -1.32 2.80
C THR A 376 19.02 -1.24 3.57
N ASP A 377 18.65 -0.02 3.91
CA ASP A 377 17.53 0.28 4.80
C ASP A 377 16.33 0.76 3.98
N ARG A 378 15.14 0.26 4.30
CA ARG A 378 13.87 0.68 3.71
C ARG A 378 13.07 1.44 4.76
N VAL A 379 12.75 2.69 4.47
CA VAL A 379 12.10 3.59 5.41
C VAL A 379 10.78 4.10 4.83
N SER A 380 9.71 3.98 5.62
CA SER A 380 8.36 4.48 5.34
C SER A 380 7.82 5.29 6.52
N ALA A 381 6.80 6.11 6.25
CA ALA A 381 6.09 6.92 7.26
C ALA A 381 7.03 7.70 8.19
N VAL A 382 8.03 8.38 7.60
CA VAL A 382 8.99 9.20 8.34
C VAL A 382 9.16 10.55 7.66
N GLU A 383 9.05 11.62 8.43
CA GLU A 383 9.11 13.00 7.95
C GLU A 383 10.56 13.51 7.86
N ARG A 384 11.45 12.99 8.73
CA ARG A 384 12.81 13.49 8.91
C ARG A 384 13.87 12.39 8.86
N PHE A 385 14.93 12.63 8.10
CA PHE A 385 16.06 11.72 7.95
C PHE A 385 17.31 12.40 8.51
N ARG A 386 17.79 11.94 9.67
CA ARG A 386 18.92 12.53 10.38
C ARG A 386 20.22 11.79 10.07
N PHE A 387 21.15 12.51 9.44
CA PHE A 387 22.52 12.08 9.19
C PHE A 387 23.49 12.82 10.12
N ALA A 388 24.76 12.39 10.17
CA ALA A 388 25.78 13.02 10.99
C ALA A 388 26.10 14.47 10.58
N ASP A 389 25.85 14.85 9.32
CA ASP A 389 26.06 16.20 8.77
C ASP A 389 24.79 17.05 8.66
N GLY A 390 23.63 16.53 9.07
CA GLY A 390 22.38 17.29 9.15
C GLY A 390 21.12 16.45 8.92
N THR A 391 19.96 17.09 9.13
CA THR A 391 18.64 16.49 8.87
C THR A 391 18.15 16.86 7.48
N ARG A 392 17.53 15.90 6.80
CA ARG A 392 16.90 16.00 5.48
C ARG A 392 15.42 15.69 5.59
N THR A 393 14.63 16.23 4.67
CA THR A 393 13.23 15.88 4.47
C THR A 393 13.10 14.87 3.32
N LEU A 394 11.94 14.22 3.20
CA LEU A 394 11.65 13.32 2.07
C LEU A 394 11.87 14.01 0.70
N THR A 395 11.56 15.31 0.60
CA THR A 395 11.79 16.09 -0.63
C THR A 395 13.28 16.22 -0.97
N ASP A 396 14.14 16.38 0.03
CA ASP A 396 15.60 16.46 -0.17
C ASP A 396 16.21 15.13 -0.63
N LEU A 397 15.49 14.03 -0.45
CA LEU A 397 15.92 12.66 -0.76
C LEU A 397 15.34 12.11 -2.08
N SER A 398 14.42 12.83 -2.73
CA SER A 398 13.77 12.34 -3.96
C SER A 398 14.74 12.37 -5.17
N PRO A 399 14.85 11.27 -5.94
CA PRO A 399 15.70 11.21 -7.14
C PRO A 399 15.20 12.08 -8.32
N THR A 400 14.06 12.75 -8.18
CA THR A 400 13.55 13.76 -9.13
C THR A 400 13.82 15.21 -8.71
N ALA A 401 14.50 15.42 -7.58
CA ALA A 401 14.92 16.76 -7.18
C ALA A 401 16.01 17.25 -8.14
N ASP A 402 15.60 17.99 -9.15
CA ASP A 402 16.50 18.79 -9.95
C ASP A 402 17.02 19.93 -9.06
N ILE A 403 18.25 19.76 -8.59
CA ILE A 403 18.98 20.74 -7.78
C ILE A 403 20.01 21.52 -8.61
N THR A 404 20.02 21.30 -9.93
CA THR A 404 21.00 21.89 -10.84
C THR A 404 20.41 23.09 -11.55
N ALA A 405 21.03 24.25 -11.40
CA ALA A 405 20.61 25.45 -12.13
C ALA A 405 20.75 25.26 -13.65
N PRO A 406 19.84 25.86 -14.46
CA PRO A 406 19.88 25.73 -15.90
C PRO A 406 21.15 26.38 -16.46
N LEU A 407 21.79 25.69 -17.41
CA LEU A 407 23.03 26.09 -18.07
C LEU A 407 22.75 26.67 -19.45
N LEU A 408 23.28 27.87 -19.71
CA LEU A 408 23.21 28.51 -21.02
C LEU A 408 24.01 27.68 -22.05
N SER A 409 23.31 27.12 -23.04
CA SER A 409 23.86 26.26 -24.09
C SER A 409 24.06 26.98 -25.43
N GLY A 410 23.36 28.10 -25.66
CA GLY A 410 23.47 28.86 -26.91
C GLY A 410 22.96 30.29 -26.85
N LEU A 411 23.49 31.12 -27.75
CA LEU A 411 23.09 32.52 -27.95
C LEU A 411 22.88 32.79 -29.44
N SER A 412 21.77 33.44 -29.79
CA SER A 412 21.47 33.87 -31.16
C SER A 412 20.99 35.32 -31.19
N PRO A 413 21.63 36.22 -31.94
CA PRO A 413 22.87 36.03 -32.68
C PRO A 413 24.04 35.66 -31.75
N ALA A 414 25.08 35.00 -32.30
CA ALA A 414 26.25 34.62 -31.52
C ALA A 414 27.00 35.86 -30.96
N ASP A 415 27.76 35.68 -29.89
CA ASP A 415 28.63 36.76 -29.37
C ASP A 415 29.61 37.28 -30.45
N ASN A 416 29.87 38.60 -30.42
CA ASN A 416 30.62 39.36 -31.40
C ASN A 416 30.01 39.39 -32.82
N SER A 417 28.71 39.12 -32.96
CA SER A 417 28.01 39.26 -34.24
C SER A 417 28.07 40.70 -34.76
N ALA A 418 28.37 40.87 -36.04
CA ALA A 418 28.46 42.18 -36.68
C ALA A 418 27.38 42.37 -37.75
N ASN A 419 27.05 43.63 -38.04
CA ASN A 419 26.12 44.02 -39.12
C ASN A 419 24.70 43.46 -38.96
N LEU A 420 24.23 43.31 -37.73
CA LEU A 420 22.87 42.85 -37.44
C LEU A 420 21.83 43.88 -37.91
N SER A 421 20.66 43.38 -38.33
CA SER A 421 19.52 44.25 -38.61
C SER A 421 19.06 44.95 -37.34
N VAL A 422 18.58 46.19 -37.49
CA VAL A 422 18.06 46.98 -36.38
C VAL A 422 16.81 46.37 -35.71
N GLY A 423 16.13 45.44 -36.38
CA GLY A 423 14.96 44.71 -35.85
C GLY A 423 15.26 43.27 -35.43
N THR A 424 16.52 42.90 -35.23
CA THR A 424 16.90 41.53 -34.84
C THR A 424 16.39 41.21 -33.43
N SER A 425 15.66 40.09 -33.28
CA SER A 425 15.33 39.48 -31.98
C SER A 425 16.50 38.64 -31.46
N PHE A 426 16.54 38.42 -30.15
CA PHE A 426 17.63 37.72 -29.48
C PHE A 426 17.10 36.47 -28.78
N VAL A 427 17.85 35.37 -28.80
CA VAL A 427 17.43 34.09 -28.21
C VAL A 427 18.57 33.55 -27.34
N LEU A 428 18.25 33.22 -26.09
CA LEU A 428 19.06 32.37 -25.23
C LEU A 428 18.50 30.95 -25.27
N THR A 429 19.37 29.94 -25.33
CA THR A 429 18.99 28.53 -25.27
C THR A 429 19.68 27.88 -24.09
N PHE A 430 18.95 27.06 -23.34
CA PHE A 430 19.44 26.36 -22.16
C PHE A 430 19.52 24.84 -22.43
N ASN A 431 20.24 24.11 -21.59
CA ASN A 431 20.31 22.64 -21.61
C ASN A 431 18.99 21.96 -21.23
N GLU A 432 18.03 22.72 -20.70
CA GLU A 432 16.78 22.24 -20.12
C GLU A 432 15.67 23.28 -20.22
N ASN A 433 14.45 22.91 -19.83
CA ASN A 433 13.27 23.78 -19.90
C ASN A 433 13.34 24.89 -18.86
N VAL A 434 13.03 26.12 -19.27
CA VAL A 434 13.15 27.32 -18.43
C VAL A 434 11.86 28.13 -18.35
N LYS A 435 11.68 28.81 -17.23
CA LYS A 435 10.58 29.73 -16.92
C LYS A 435 11.10 31.10 -16.47
N ALA A 436 10.20 32.08 -16.42
CA ALA A 436 10.52 33.40 -15.87
C ALA A 436 10.77 33.31 -14.37
N GLY A 437 11.93 33.82 -13.93
CA GLY A 437 12.24 33.98 -12.50
C GLY A 437 11.91 35.40 -12.01
N SER A 438 12.82 36.00 -11.24
CA SER A 438 12.71 37.38 -10.76
C SER A 438 13.88 38.23 -11.27
N GLY A 439 13.62 39.18 -12.17
CA GLY A 439 14.67 40.04 -12.72
C GLY A 439 14.37 40.63 -14.09
N SER A 440 15.39 41.17 -14.75
CA SER A 440 15.30 41.73 -16.10
C SER A 440 16.49 41.32 -16.97
N LEU A 441 16.29 41.41 -18.29
CA LEU A 441 17.36 41.40 -19.27
C LEU A 441 17.60 42.82 -19.76
N HIS A 442 18.85 43.24 -19.87
CA HIS A 442 19.21 44.62 -20.18
C HIS A 442 20.04 44.67 -21.45
N ILE A 443 19.71 45.62 -22.33
CA ILE A 443 20.43 45.92 -23.57
C ILE A 443 21.14 47.26 -23.38
N TRP A 444 22.45 47.25 -23.58
CA TRP A 444 23.34 48.37 -23.33
C TRP A 444 24.03 48.79 -24.63
N LEU A 445 24.39 50.07 -24.72
CA LEU A 445 25.31 50.56 -25.73
C LEU A 445 26.76 50.26 -25.30
N THR A 446 27.68 50.10 -26.26
CA THR A 446 29.11 49.85 -25.97
C THR A 446 29.82 50.99 -25.23
N ASP A 447 29.20 52.17 -25.12
CA ASP A 447 29.68 53.28 -24.27
C ASP A 447 29.29 53.12 -22.77
N GLY A 448 28.56 52.06 -22.43
CA GLY A 448 28.12 51.72 -21.08
C GLY A 448 26.78 52.34 -20.68
N SER A 449 26.11 53.08 -21.57
CA SER A 449 24.76 53.58 -21.32
C SER A 449 23.70 52.49 -21.53
N LEU A 450 22.71 52.42 -20.63
CA LEU A 450 21.58 51.49 -20.74
C LEU A 450 20.64 51.97 -21.85
N TRP A 451 20.43 51.16 -22.89
CA TRP A 451 19.43 51.47 -23.92
C TRP A 451 18.03 51.07 -23.46
N ARG A 452 17.89 49.84 -22.94
CA ARG A 452 16.60 49.31 -22.49
C ARG A 452 16.76 48.20 -21.47
N SER A 453 15.85 48.18 -20.50
CA SER A 453 15.63 47.04 -19.59
C SER A 453 14.30 46.37 -19.93
N LEU A 454 14.29 45.04 -19.95
CA LEU A 454 13.16 44.19 -20.29
C LEU A 454 12.86 43.28 -19.10
N ALA A 455 11.78 43.56 -18.38
CA ALA A 455 11.35 42.72 -17.27
C ALA A 455 10.88 41.35 -17.78
N VAL A 456 11.25 40.26 -17.11
CA VAL A 456 10.84 38.91 -17.52
C VAL A 456 9.33 38.68 -17.41
N SER A 457 8.62 39.55 -16.68
CA SER A 457 7.16 39.58 -16.61
C SER A 457 6.49 40.21 -17.85
N ASP A 458 7.24 40.89 -18.72
CA ASP A 458 6.70 41.46 -19.96
C ASP A 458 6.67 40.40 -21.06
N ALA A 459 5.61 39.60 -21.06
CA ALA A 459 5.41 38.48 -21.99
C ALA A 459 5.33 38.88 -23.48
N ILE A 460 5.25 40.18 -23.79
CA ILE A 460 5.25 40.67 -25.18
C ILE A 460 6.69 40.77 -25.69
N GLN A 461 7.61 41.30 -24.87
CA GLN A 461 9.00 41.51 -25.25
C GLN A 461 9.93 40.38 -24.80
N VAL A 462 9.54 39.57 -23.82
CA VAL A 462 10.31 38.42 -23.32
C VAL A 462 9.41 37.19 -23.31
N ARG A 463 9.75 36.17 -24.11
CA ARG A 463 8.95 34.95 -24.28
C ARG A 463 9.75 33.72 -23.93
N PHE A 464 9.20 32.89 -23.04
CA PHE A 464 9.75 31.60 -22.66
C PHE A 464 9.04 30.49 -23.44
N ASN A 465 9.80 29.60 -24.08
CA ASN A 465 9.26 28.46 -24.82
C ASN A 465 10.20 27.26 -24.72
N GLY A 466 9.82 26.26 -23.92
CA GLY A 466 10.67 25.09 -23.62
C GLY A 466 12.02 25.52 -23.07
N THR A 467 13.09 25.21 -23.79
CA THR A 467 14.48 25.53 -23.41
C THR A 467 14.96 26.92 -23.82
N SER A 468 14.10 27.74 -24.44
CA SER A 468 14.53 28.99 -25.09
C SER A 468 13.84 30.23 -24.53
N VAL A 469 14.60 31.33 -24.40
CA VAL A 469 14.14 32.66 -24.00
C VAL A 469 14.36 33.63 -25.15
N THR A 470 13.30 34.18 -25.72
CA THR A 470 13.34 35.13 -26.83
C THR A 470 13.10 36.56 -26.32
N LEU A 471 14.02 37.47 -26.62
CA LEU A 471 13.88 38.91 -26.44
C LEU A 471 13.55 39.57 -27.76
N ASP A 472 12.44 40.31 -27.78
CA ASP A 472 11.95 41.02 -28.95
C ASP A 472 11.61 42.47 -28.55
N PRO A 473 12.60 43.37 -28.51
CA PRO A 473 12.39 44.74 -28.06
C PRO A 473 11.36 45.46 -28.93
N SER A 474 10.39 46.12 -28.30
CA SER A 474 9.27 46.77 -29.01
C SER A 474 9.68 47.96 -29.90
N ALA A 475 10.94 48.36 -29.87
CA ALA A 475 11.51 49.41 -30.70
C ALA A 475 12.80 48.89 -31.33
N ASN A 476 13.03 49.23 -32.59
CA ASN A 476 14.27 48.85 -33.28
C ASN A 476 15.49 49.50 -32.63
N LEU A 477 16.61 48.78 -32.64
CA LEU A 477 17.90 49.30 -32.24
C LEU A 477 18.36 50.42 -33.18
N PRO A 478 19.03 51.46 -32.68
CA PRO A 478 19.66 52.45 -33.57
C PRO A 478 20.70 51.80 -34.49
N ALA A 479 20.64 52.13 -35.79
CA ALA A 479 21.58 51.64 -36.80
C ALA A 479 23.01 52.12 -36.54
N ASN A 480 24.00 51.36 -37.04
CA ASN A 480 25.43 51.69 -36.95
C ASN A 480 25.92 51.88 -35.49
N GLY A 481 25.33 51.14 -34.55
CA GLY A 481 25.69 51.13 -33.13
C GLY A 481 26.19 49.78 -32.65
N GLY A 482 27.07 49.78 -31.63
CA GLY A 482 27.50 48.59 -30.90
C GLY A 482 26.71 48.43 -29.59
N TYR A 483 26.34 47.19 -29.25
CA TYR A 483 25.51 46.86 -28.11
C TYR A 483 26.01 45.61 -27.38
N TYR A 484 25.56 45.42 -26.14
CA TYR A 484 25.70 44.16 -25.41
C TYR A 484 24.46 43.90 -24.54
N ILE A 485 24.22 42.62 -24.23
CA ILE A 485 23.11 42.18 -23.37
C ILE A 485 23.67 41.67 -22.04
N THR A 486 22.95 41.95 -20.96
CA THR A 486 23.17 41.35 -19.64
C THR A 486 21.88 40.73 -19.11
N VAL A 487 22.01 39.71 -18.28
CA VAL A 487 20.90 38.99 -17.65
C VAL A 487 21.10 39.05 -16.14
N ASP A 488 20.11 39.55 -15.41
CA ASP A 488 20.17 39.55 -13.93
C ASP A 488 20.20 38.12 -13.40
N ALA A 489 20.91 37.89 -12.29
CA ALA A 489 20.85 36.62 -11.56
C ALA A 489 19.39 36.36 -11.13
N GLY A 490 18.89 35.15 -11.40
CA GLY A 490 17.51 34.76 -11.10
C GLY A 490 16.46 35.28 -12.09
N ALA A 491 16.83 36.00 -13.16
CA ALA A 491 15.85 36.40 -14.19
C ALA A 491 15.27 35.20 -14.94
N VAL A 492 16.05 34.13 -15.09
CA VAL A 492 15.66 32.85 -15.69
C VAL A 492 15.81 31.77 -14.63
N ALA A 493 14.83 30.88 -14.50
CA ALA A 493 14.88 29.70 -13.64
C ALA A 493 14.45 28.47 -14.44
N ASP A 494 14.84 27.27 -14.00
CA ASP A 494 14.29 26.03 -14.57
C ASP A 494 12.85 25.76 -14.09
N ALA A 495 12.28 24.62 -14.49
CA ALA A 495 10.97 24.20 -14.02
C ALA A 495 10.92 23.95 -12.50
N ALA A 496 12.00 23.41 -11.91
CA ALA A 496 12.14 23.09 -10.49
C ALA A 496 12.37 24.32 -9.58
N GLY A 497 12.72 25.47 -10.16
CA GLY A 497 12.95 26.73 -9.47
C GLY A 497 14.41 27.04 -9.13
N ASN A 498 15.40 26.36 -9.72
CA ASN A 498 16.80 26.77 -9.54
C ASN A 498 17.12 27.97 -10.46
N ASP A 499 17.75 28.99 -9.88
CA ASP A 499 18.01 30.25 -10.56
C ASP A 499 19.25 30.19 -11.46
N TYR A 500 19.12 30.64 -12.71
CA TYR A 500 20.27 30.92 -13.56
C TYR A 500 21.08 32.08 -12.97
N ALA A 501 22.39 31.90 -12.84
CA ALA A 501 23.30 32.89 -12.25
C ALA A 501 23.37 34.23 -13.01
N GLY A 502 22.87 34.28 -14.26
CA GLY A 502 22.92 35.49 -15.09
C GLY A 502 24.34 35.84 -15.54
N PHE A 503 24.47 36.99 -16.20
CA PHE A 503 25.75 37.53 -16.64
C PHE A 503 25.68 39.04 -16.87
N SER A 504 26.76 39.76 -16.59
CA SER A 504 26.75 41.23 -16.47
C SER A 504 27.89 41.96 -17.22
N GLY A 505 28.73 41.23 -17.96
CA GLY A 505 29.89 41.80 -18.67
C GLY A 505 29.63 42.15 -20.13
N ALA A 506 30.14 43.31 -20.57
CA ALA A 506 30.03 43.81 -21.95
C ALA A 506 30.72 42.94 -23.02
N GLY A 507 31.50 41.94 -22.61
CA GLY A 507 32.16 40.97 -23.51
C GLY A 507 31.54 39.57 -23.51
N GLN A 508 30.41 39.36 -22.83
CA GLN A 508 29.77 38.03 -22.75
C GLN A 508 28.72 37.79 -23.84
N TRP A 509 27.98 38.83 -24.21
CA TRP A 509 27.10 38.81 -25.37
C TRP A 509 26.98 40.19 -26.00
N ASN A 510 27.84 40.45 -26.99
CA ASN A 510 27.95 41.73 -27.66
C ASN A 510 27.76 41.61 -29.18
N PHE A 511 27.34 42.70 -29.81
CA PHE A 511 27.10 42.75 -31.25
C PHE A 511 27.09 44.18 -31.80
N SER A 512 27.04 44.33 -33.13
CA SER A 512 26.85 45.61 -33.81
C SER A 512 25.77 45.55 -34.89
N THR A 513 25.11 46.69 -35.14
CA THR A 513 24.06 46.84 -36.15
C THR A 513 24.59 47.46 -37.45
N SER A 514 24.06 47.04 -38.60
CA SER A 514 24.48 47.53 -39.92
C SER A 514 23.89 48.91 -40.27
N ALA A 515 24.42 49.52 -41.34
CA ALA A 515 23.80 50.65 -42.03
C ALA A 515 22.56 50.19 -42.83
N ALA A 516 21.59 51.08 -43.05
CA ALA A 516 20.33 50.74 -43.73
C ALA A 516 20.55 50.16 -45.15
N ASP A 517 19.89 49.05 -45.45
CA ASP A 517 20.00 48.30 -46.71
C ASP A 517 19.15 48.92 -47.84
N THR A 518 19.69 48.95 -49.05
CA THR A 518 19.07 49.52 -50.26
C THR A 518 19.08 48.57 -51.46
N HIS A 519 19.58 47.33 -51.33
CA HIS A 519 19.61 46.36 -52.43
C HIS A 519 18.34 45.52 -52.42
N ALA A 520 17.84 45.12 -53.61
CA ALA A 520 16.68 44.26 -53.70
C ALA A 520 17.11 42.79 -53.80
N PRO A 521 16.36 41.85 -53.21
CA PRO A 521 16.75 40.43 -53.16
C PRO A 521 16.93 39.85 -54.56
N GLN A 522 17.94 39.01 -54.75
CA GLN A 522 18.30 38.32 -56.01
C GLN A 522 18.19 36.81 -55.86
N VAL A 523 17.76 36.12 -56.91
CA VAL A 523 17.69 34.64 -56.92
C VAL A 523 19.09 34.07 -57.13
N ILE A 524 19.52 33.16 -56.24
CA ILE A 524 20.80 32.45 -56.34
C ILE A 524 20.66 30.99 -56.80
N ALA A 525 19.52 30.34 -56.55
CA ALA A 525 19.25 28.99 -57.04
C ALA A 525 17.75 28.71 -57.17
N LEU A 526 17.42 27.75 -58.05
CA LEU A 526 16.05 27.27 -58.31
C LEU A 526 16.05 25.73 -58.28
N THR A 527 15.00 25.14 -57.70
CA THR A 527 14.76 23.69 -57.70
C THR A 527 13.30 23.42 -58.09
N PRO A 528 13.01 22.68 -59.17
CA PRO A 528 13.95 22.19 -60.18
C PRO A 528 14.78 23.32 -60.78
N ALA A 529 16.02 23.02 -61.15
CA ALA A 529 16.86 24.00 -61.84
C ALA A 529 16.17 24.48 -63.13
N ASP A 530 16.40 25.73 -63.51
CA ASP A 530 15.97 26.24 -64.81
C ASP A 530 16.54 25.38 -65.94
N GLU A 531 15.70 25.07 -66.94
CA GLU A 531 15.95 24.09 -68.01
C GLU A 531 16.22 22.66 -67.51
N GLY A 532 15.79 22.33 -66.28
CA GLY A 532 16.03 21.03 -65.65
C GLY A 532 15.19 19.90 -66.26
N THR A 533 15.79 18.71 -66.41
CA THR A 533 15.08 17.49 -66.86
C THR A 533 15.03 16.43 -65.76
N GLY A 534 13.91 15.71 -65.65
CA GLY A 534 13.75 14.62 -64.69
C GLY A 534 13.25 15.05 -63.31
N ALA A 535 12.56 16.19 -63.21
CA ALA A 535 11.93 16.62 -61.98
C ALA A 535 10.89 15.59 -61.49
N SER A 536 10.77 15.41 -60.18
CA SER A 536 9.69 14.59 -59.61
C SER A 536 8.33 15.16 -60.01
N THR A 537 7.36 14.30 -60.30
CA THR A 537 5.97 14.72 -60.49
C THR A 537 5.37 15.36 -59.23
N ARG A 538 6.01 15.15 -58.06
CA ARG A 538 5.65 15.76 -56.76
C ARG A 538 6.66 16.80 -56.28
N ALA A 539 7.48 17.35 -57.16
CA ALA A 539 8.51 18.32 -56.76
C ALA A 539 7.88 19.61 -56.21
N ASP A 540 8.27 20.02 -55.00
CA ASP A 540 8.09 21.41 -54.56
C ASP A 540 9.00 22.32 -55.40
N LEU A 541 8.53 23.53 -55.68
CA LEU A 541 9.30 24.56 -56.37
C LEU A 541 10.01 25.43 -55.33
N VAL A 542 11.33 25.35 -55.26
CA VAL A 542 12.15 26.05 -54.27
C VAL A 542 12.96 27.16 -54.93
N ILE A 543 12.88 28.36 -54.37
CA ILE A 543 13.69 29.52 -54.73
C ILE A 543 14.63 29.83 -53.58
N GLN A 544 15.91 29.98 -53.87
CA GLN A 544 16.89 30.50 -52.93
C GLN A 544 17.26 31.94 -53.32
N PHE A 545 17.15 32.86 -52.38
CA PHE A 545 17.62 34.24 -52.50
C PHE A 545 19.00 34.44 -51.86
N ASP A 546 19.70 35.51 -52.25
CA ASP A 546 20.96 35.96 -51.64
C ASP A 546 20.79 36.58 -50.25
N GLU A 547 19.54 36.90 -49.86
CA GLU A 547 19.19 37.47 -48.57
C GLU A 547 17.79 37.00 -48.09
N PRO A 548 17.47 37.16 -46.79
CA PRO A 548 16.14 36.82 -46.26
C PRO A 548 15.03 37.64 -46.93
N VAL A 549 13.95 36.97 -47.30
CA VAL A 549 12.80 37.61 -47.96
C VAL A 549 11.53 37.46 -47.13
N SER A 550 10.54 38.31 -47.43
CA SER A 550 9.18 38.24 -46.92
C SER A 550 8.19 38.36 -48.09
N ALA A 551 6.96 37.90 -47.87
CA ALA A 551 5.90 38.01 -48.87
C ALA A 551 5.60 39.50 -49.16
N GLY A 552 5.64 39.86 -50.44
CA GLY A 552 5.25 41.18 -50.94
C GLY A 552 3.82 41.18 -51.46
N SER A 553 3.61 41.63 -52.69
CA SER A 553 2.31 41.68 -53.37
C SER A 553 2.45 41.13 -54.79
N GLY A 554 1.71 40.09 -55.14
CA GLY A 554 1.73 39.50 -56.48
C GLY A 554 1.39 38.02 -56.49
N ASN A 555 1.28 37.45 -57.70
CA ASN A 555 1.00 36.04 -57.91
C ASN A 555 2.23 35.26 -58.41
N ILE A 556 2.20 33.97 -58.13
CA ILE A 556 3.06 32.93 -58.67
C ILE A 556 2.20 32.13 -59.66
N VAL A 557 2.62 32.08 -60.92
CA VAL A 557 1.87 31.43 -62.01
C VAL A 557 2.71 30.30 -62.58
N ILE A 558 2.15 29.10 -62.64
CA ILE A 558 2.77 27.92 -63.23
C ILE A 558 1.98 27.56 -64.49
N GLN A 559 2.67 27.31 -65.60
CA GLN A 559 2.09 26.96 -66.88
C GLN A 559 2.67 25.64 -67.40
N LYS A 560 1.82 24.80 -68.00
CA LYS A 560 2.23 23.64 -68.78
C LYS A 560 2.27 24.05 -70.26
N GLY A 561 3.47 24.26 -70.80
CA GLY A 561 3.63 24.94 -72.08
C GLY A 561 3.05 26.36 -72.02
N VAL A 562 1.94 26.60 -72.73
CA VAL A 562 1.20 27.88 -72.73
C VAL A 562 -0.12 27.83 -71.95
N THR A 563 -0.45 26.67 -71.37
CA THR A 563 -1.72 26.45 -70.66
C THR A 563 -1.51 26.70 -69.16
N PRO A 564 -2.35 27.51 -68.48
CA PRO A 564 -2.25 27.67 -67.03
C PRO A 564 -2.39 26.34 -66.29
N PHE A 565 -1.43 26.02 -65.41
CA PHE A 565 -1.43 24.84 -64.54
C PHE A 565 -1.85 25.22 -63.12
N ALA A 566 -1.26 26.28 -62.55
CA ALA A 566 -1.65 26.81 -61.24
C ALA A 566 -1.40 28.31 -61.15
N THR A 567 -2.19 29.01 -60.34
CA THR A 567 -1.94 30.40 -59.95
C THR A 567 -2.23 30.55 -58.47
N MET A 568 -1.32 31.18 -57.73
CA MET A 568 -1.43 31.37 -56.28
C MET A 568 -0.87 32.73 -55.87
N ALA A 569 -1.47 33.34 -54.85
CA ALA A 569 -0.93 34.56 -54.25
C ALA A 569 0.29 34.21 -53.41
N VAL A 570 1.30 35.09 -53.39
CA VAL A 570 2.50 34.88 -52.55
C VAL A 570 2.19 34.86 -51.04
N THR A 571 1.03 35.39 -50.64
CA THR A 571 0.53 35.37 -49.26
C THR A 571 -0.22 34.10 -48.88
N ASP A 572 -0.37 33.14 -49.79
CA ASP A 572 -1.05 31.87 -49.49
C ASP A 572 -0.12 30.93 -48.70
N THR A 573 -0.17 31.04 -47.37
CA THR A 573 0.69 30.28 -46.45
C THR A 573 0.45 28.77 -46.47
N SER A 574 -0.65 28.31 -47.08
CA SER A 574 -0.89 26.87 -47.28
C SER A 574 -0.04 26.28 -48.40
N ARG A 575 0.39 27.12 -49.36
CA ARG A 575 1.11 26.72 -50.57
C ARG A 575 2.48 27.39 -50.73
N VAL A 576 2.74 28.49 -50.04
CA VAL A 576 4.02 29.21 -50.08
C VAL A 576 4.56 29.33 -48.67
N ARG A 577 5.72 28.72 -48.42
CA ARG A 577 6.45 28.80 -47.14
C ARG A 577 7.75 29.56 -47.36
N ILE A 578 7.96 30.60 -46.56
CA ILE A 578 9.18 31.40 -46.59
C ILE A 578 9.95 31.12 -45.30
N ASN A 579 11.18 30.64 -45.43
CA ASN A 579 12.07 30.36 -44.31
C ASN A 579 13.43 31.02 -44.57
N GLY A 580 13.64 32.19 -43.97
CA GLY A 580 14.83 33.01 -44.24
C GLY A 580 14.92 33.43 -45.71
N SER A 581 16.00 33.03 -46.37
CA SER A 581 16.23 33.31 -47.80
C SER A 581 15.69 32.23 -48.73
N THR A 582 15.02 31.20 -48.20
CA THR A 582 14.46 30.09 -48.98
C THR A 582 12.95 30.20 -49.06
N VAL A 583 12.40 30.07 -50.27
CA VAL A 583 10.95 30.03 -50.52
C VAL A 583 10.59 28.69 -51.13
N THR A 584 9.68 27.95 -50.49
CA THR A 584 9.13 26.69 -50.99
C THR A 584 7.70 26.90 -51.44
N ILE A 585 7.39 26.50 -52.67
CA ILE A 585 6.08 26.65 -53.30
C ILE A 585 5.55 25.26 -53.66
N ASN A 586 4.40 24.91 -53.10
CA ASN A 586 3.68 23.68 -53.37
C ASN A 586 2.45 23.96 -54.25
N PRO A 587 2.40 23.45 -55.49
CA PRO A 587 1.31 23.74 -56.42
C PRO A 587 -0.01 23.01 -56.11
N SER A 588 -0.09 22.21 -55.05
CA SER A 588 -1.23 21.36 -54.62
C SER A 588 -1.66 20.24 -55.57
N ALA A 589 -1.34 20.32 -56.86
CA ALA A 589 -1.55 19.26 -57.84
C ALA A 589 -0.20 18.70 -58.34
N ASP A 590 -0.11 17.38 -58.43
CA ASP A 590 1.06 16.69 -58.99
C ASP A 590 1.26 17.07 -60.47
N PHE A 591 2.50 17.34 -60.86
CA PHE A 591 2.88 17.57 -62.25
C PHE A 591 2.71 16.30 -63.07
N GLU A 592 2.16 16.42 -64.28
CA GLU A 592 2.09 15.30 -65.22
C GLU A 592 3.48 14.77 -65.60
N GLN A 593 3.57 13.45 -65.78
CA GLN A 593 4.79 12.73 -66.11
C GLN A 593 5.29 13.03 -67.54
N GLY A 594 6.59 13.28 -67.71
CA GLY A 594 7.21 13.60 -69.01
C GLY A 594 6.79 14.95 -69.62
N ALA A 595 6.22 15.87 -68.82
CA ALA A 595 5.69 17.15 -69.30
C ALA A 595 6.57 18.35 -68.91
N SER A 596 6.52 19.41 -69.72
CA SER A 596 7.29 20.66 -69.53
C SER A 596 6.48 21.77 -68.85
N TYR A 597 7.08 22.46 -67.88
CA TYR A 597 6.45 23.53 -67.09
C TYR A 597 7.29 24.81 -67.09
N ASN A 598 6.62 25.96 -67.01
CA ASN A 598 7.20 27.30 -66.85
C ASN A 598 6.63 27.97 -65.59
N VAL A 599 7.46 28.70 -64.83
CA VAL A 599 7.06 29.41 -63.62
C VAL A 599 7.29 30.91 -63.78
N MET A 600 6.31 31.72 -63.41
CA MET A 600 6.34 33.18 -63.47
C MET A 600 6.08 33.78 -62.09
N LEU A 601 6.85 34.80 -61.74
CA LEU A 601 6.75 35.55 -60.49
C LEU A 601 6.51 37.02 -60.81
N ASP A 602 5.40 37.58 -60.33
CA ASP A 602 5.12 39.00 -60.49
C ASP A 602 6.20 39.87 -59.80
N ARG A 603 6.37 41.10 -60.28
CA ARG A 603 7.23 42.09 -59.62
C ARG A 603 6.69 42.38 -58.22
N SER A 604 7.58 42.46 -57.24
CA SER A 604 7.25 42.64 -55.81
C SER A 604 6.58 41.43 -55.15
N THR A 605 6.62 40.25 -55.75
CA THR A 605 6.20 39.00 -55.08
C THR A 605 6.95 38.78 -53.77
N PHE A 606 8.23 39.12 -53.73
CA PHE A 606 9.05 39.09 -52.51
C PHE A 606 9.65 40.47 -52.25
N LYS A 607 10.01 40.72 -50.98
CA LYS A 607 10.75 41.92 -50.54
C LYS A 607 11.67 41.54 -49.39
N ASP A 608 12.77 42.26 -49.21
CA ASP A 608 13.66 42.06 -48.06
C ASP A 608 13.09 42.70 -46.76
N ALA A 609 13.88 42.65 -45.68
CA ALA A 609 13.55 43.27 -44.41
C ALA A 609 13.58 44.81 -44.42
N ALA A 610 14.29 45.42 -45.38
CA ALA A 610 14.35 46.87 -45.58
C ALA A 610 13.20 47.40 -46.49
N GLY A 611 12.42 46.50 -47.09
CA GLY A 611 11.29 46.80 -47.96
C GLY A 611 11.66 46.94 -49.45
N ASN A 612 12.87 46.58 -49.88
CA ASN A 612 13.22 46.60 -51.30
C ASN A 612 12.54 45.43 -52.03
N ALA A 613 11.84 45.74 -53.13
CA ALA A 613 11.00 44.78 -53.83
C ALA A 613 11.79 43.94 -54.85
N PHE A 614 11.60 42.62 -54.81
CA PHE A 614 12.10 41.69 -55.83
C PHE A 614 11.60 42.09 -57.23
N ALA A 615 12.51 42.07 -58.20
CA ALA A 615 12.22 42.56 -59.55
C ALA A 615 11.19 41.71 -60.33
N GLY A 616 10.86 40.50 -59.85
CA GLY A 616 10.00 39.52 -60.51
C GLY A 616 10.77 38.63 -61.50
N ALA A 617 10.19 37.50 -61.89
CA ALA A 617 10.74 36.57 -62.88
C ALA A 617 9.69 36.30 -63.99
N THR A 618 10.03 36.65 -65.23
CA THR A 618 9.14 36.41 -66.39
C THR A 618 9.31 35.01 -66.96
N ALA A 619 8.37 34.56 -67.81
CA ALA A 619 8.27 33.22 -68.43
C ALA A 619 9.50 32.67 -69.18
N ALA A 620 10.60 33.42 -69.25
CA ALA A 620 11.86 33.02 -69.87
C ALA A 620 12.93 32.56 -68.86
N ASN A 621 12.67 32.62 -67.55
CA ASN A 621 13.72 32.51 -66.52
C ASN A 621 13.53 31.37 -65.49
N TRP A 622 12.47 30.56 -65.60
CA TRP A 622 12.35 29.31 -64.81
C TRP A 622 11.43 28.27 -65.48
N ASN A 623 12.02 27.22 -66.06
CA ASN A 623 11.30 26.09 -66.65
C ASN A 623 11.94 24.71 -66.36
N PHE A 624 11.19 23.61 -66.49
CA PHE A 624 11.69 22.23 -66.27
C PHE A 624 10.78 21.13 -66.89
N VAL A 625 11.26 19.86 -66.91
CA VAL A 625 10.56 18.65 -67.41
C VAL A 625 10.56 17.51 -66.37
N THR A 626 9.46 16.77 -66.21
CA THR A 626 9.31 15.66 -65.22
C THR A 626 9.82 14.28 -65.70
N ALA A 627 10.19 13.39 -64.76
CA ALA A 627 10.79 12.06 -65.02
C ALA A 627 9.82 10.96 -65.53
N SER A 628 10.32 9.91 -66.21
CA SER A 628 9.57 8.72 -66.70
C SER A 628 9.81 7.44 -65.86
N ALA A 629 8.90 6.45 -65.84
CA ALA A 629 8.84 5.31 -64.88
C ALA A 629 9.73 4.04 -65.16
N PRO A 630 10.16 3.27 -64.12
CA PRO A 630 10.63 1.85 -64.18
C PRO A 630 9.97 0.81 -63.17
N GLN A 631 10.20 -0.53 -63.31
CA GLN A 631 9.43 -1.73 -62.80
C GLN A 631 10.29 -2.90 -62.18
N GLY A 632 9.83 -3.72 -61.16
CA GLY A 632 10.30 -5.10 -60.76
C GLY A 632 9.99 -5.61 -59.30
N ASP A 633 9.63 -6.91 -59.10
CA ASP A 633 9.16 -7.67 -57.87
C ASP A 633 10.29 -8.23 -56.94
N ASP A 634 10.14 -8.16 -55.60
CA ASP A 634 11.19 -8.43 -54.59
C ASP A 634 11.21 -9.82 -53.89
N TYR A 635 10.07 -10.47 -53.56
CA TYR A 635 10.03 -11.80 -52.91
C TYR A 635 8.85 -12.71 -53.35
N PRO A 636 9.08 -13.84 -54.05
CA PRO A 636 7.98 -14.67 -54.55
C PRO A 636 7.22 -15.45 -53.47
N LEU A 637 5.90 -15.58 -53.65
CA LEU A 637 4.97 -16.35 -52.79
C LEU A 637 5.11 -17.88 -52.94
N GLY A 638 6.23 -18.45 -52.50
CA GLY A 638 6.44 -19.88 -52.57
C GLY A 638 7.73 -20.36 -51.89
N PRO A 639 7.93 -21.68 -51.76
CA PRO A 639 9.12 -22.25 -51.11
C PRO A 639 10.44 -21.98 -51.85
N GLU A 640 10.36 -21.50 -53.10
CA GLU A 640 11.46 -20.94 -53.87
C GLU A 640 11.94 -19.57 -53.39
N THR A 641 11.24 -18.96 -52.43
CA THR A 641 11.62 -17.66 -51.87
C THR A 641 13.07 -17.62 -51.41
N GLN A 642 13.74 -16.51 -51.71
CA GLN A 642 15.05 -16.19 -51.15
C GLN A 642 14.95 -15.43 -49.82
N GLY A 643 13.74 -14.99 -49.44
CA GLY A 643 13.44 -14.35 -48.18
C GLY A 643 13.78 -15.23 -46.99
N GLN A 644 14.56 -14.70 -46.06
CA GLN A 644 14.92 -15.35 -44.81
C GLN A 644 14.75 -14.36 -43.66
N LEU A 645 13.87 -14.71 -42.72
CA LEU A 645 13.62 -13.92 -41.53
C LEU A 645 14.44 -14.49 -40.37
N GLY A 646 15.26 -13.64 -39.74
CA GLY A 646 16.01 -14.02 -38.54
C GLY A 646 15.06 -14.25 -37.36
N SER A 647 15.40 -15.19 -36.47
CA SER A 647 14.55 -15.55 -35.32
C SER A 647 14.59 -14.54 -34.16
N THR A 648 15.38 -13.46 -34.26
CA THR A 648 15.41 -12.34 -33.30
C THR A 648 15.78 -11.00 -33.98
N GLY A 649 14.90 -10.00 -33.86
CA GLY A 649 15.24 -8.58 -33.65
C GLY A 649 15.57 -7.67 -34.84
N SER A 650 15.69 -8.16 -36.08
CA SER A 650 15.92 -7.30 -37.25
C SER A 650 14.67 -7.21 -38.14
N VAL A 651 14.12 -5.99 -38.27
CA VAL A 651 13.02 -5.70 -39.21
C VAL A 651 13.53 -5.80 -40.65
N LEU A 652 12.98 -6.74 -41.41
CA LEU A 652 13.17 -6.84 -42.86
C LEU A 652 12.13 -5.94 -43.54
N ARG A 653 12.58 -5.14 -44.51
CA ARG A 653 11.69 -4.25 -45.29
C ARG A 653 11.56 -4.80 -46.71
N ALA A 654 10.34 -4.83 -47.21
CA ALA A 654 9.96 -5.32 -48.53
C ALA A 654 8.72 -4.57 -49.02
N ARG A 655 8.26 -4.88 -50.22
CA ARG A 655 7.14 -4.18 -50.86
C ARG A 655 6.21 -5.18 -51.55
N ILE A 656 4.92 -5.06 -51.25
CA ILE A 656 3.89 -5.70 -52.07
C ILE A 656 3.78 -4.92 -53.37
N ASP A 657 4.19 -5.50 -54.49
CA ASP A 657 4.32 -4.83 -55.80
C ASP A 657 3.03 -4.85 -56.63
N GLY A 658 2.01 -5.58 -56.18
CA GLY A 658 0.66 -5.52 -56.74
C GLY A 658 -0.42 -6.32 -55.97
N PRO A 659 -1.70 -6.22 -56.39
CA PRO A 659 -2.88 -6.82 -55.74
C PRO A 659 -2.92 -8.36 -55.64
N SER A 660 -1.88 -9.06 -56.08
CA SER A 660 -1.81 -10.52 -56.07
C SER A 660 -0.43 -11.00 -55.66
N ASP A 661 0.36 -10.06 -55.16
CA ASP A 661 1.71 -10.26 -54.71
C ASP A 661 1.70 -10.55 -53.21
N GLY A 662 2.54 -11.47 -52.81
CA GLY A 662 2.64 -11.91 -51.43
C GLY A 662 4.02 -12.46 -51.18
N ASP A 663 4.61 -12.07 -50.08
CA ASP A 663 6.02 -12.33 -49.86
C ASP A 663 6.17 -13.47 -48.87
N MET A 664 6.90 -14.51 -49.26
CA MET A 664 7.18 -15.64 -48.38
C MET A 664 8.57 -15.52 -47.75
N PHE A 665 8.68 -15.82 -46.45
CA PHE A 665 9.94 -15.84 -45.72
C PHE A 665 10.15 -17.17 -45.01
N ARG A 666 11.38 -17.68 -45.02
CA ARG A 666 11.78 -18.84 -44.21
C ARG A 666 12.20 -18.38 -42.82
N VAL A 667 11.68 -19.05 -41.78
CA VAL A 667 12.07 -18.82 -40.39
C VAL A 667 12.37 -20.13 -39.67
N THR A 668 13.50 -20.19 -38.95
CA THR A 668 13.87 -21.38 -38.16
C THR A 668 13.40 -21.22 -36.73
N LEU A 669 12.52 -22.12 -36.28
CA LEU A 669 11.95 -22.13 -34.93
C LEU A 669 12.52 -23.27 -34.09
N THR A 670 12.64 -23.03 -32.78
CA THR A 670 13.10 -24.01 -31.80
C THR A 670 11.91 -24.60 -31.05
N ALA A 671 11.89 -25.93 -30.86
CA ALA A 671 10.82 -26.61 -30.11
C ALA A 671 10.71 -26.03 -28.69
N GLY A 672 9.47 -25.74 -28.25
CA GLY A 672 9.16 -25.20 -26.92
C GLY A 672 9.43 -23.71 -26.74
N VAL A 673 9.86 -22.99 -27.79
CA VAL A 673 10.05 -21.53 -27.74
C VAL A 673 8.87 -20.84 -28.41
N THR A 674 8.30 -19.84 -27.74
CA THR A 674 7.28 -18.95 -28.30
C THR A 674 7.94 -17.84 -29.09
N TYR A 675 7.49 -17.66 -30.32
CA TYR A 675 7.93 -16.58 -31.21
C TYR A 675 6.76 -15.64 -31.50
N ARG A 676 7.06 -14.36 -31.59
CA ARG A 676 6.17 -13.29 -32.04
C ARG A 676 6.58 -12.86 -33.44
N PHE A 677 5.64 -12.76 -34.36
CA PHE A 677 5.83 -12.23 -35.70
C PHE A 677 5.05 -10.95 -35.84
N ASP A 678 5.71 -9.88 -36.30
CA ASP A 678 5.11 -8.56 -36.45
C ASP A 678 5.18 -8.15 -37.92
N MET A 679 4.08 -7.69 -38.49
CA MET A 679 4.04 -7.00 -39.78
C MET A 679 3.44 -5.60 -39.58
N MET A 680 4.28 -4.59 -39.75
CA MET A 680 3.94 -3.18 -39.50
C MET A 680 3.65 -2.45 -40.81
N THR A 681 2.58 -1.65 -40.82
CA THR A 681 2.24 -0.76 -41.94
C THR A 681 3.31 0.31 -42.15
N SER A 682 3.79 0.51 -43.39
CA SER A 682 4.68 1.65 -43.70
C SER A 682 4.18 2.59 -44.79
N SER A 683 3.36 2.12 -45.73
CA SER A 683 2.37 2.96 -46.44
C SER A 683 1.36 2.13 -47.25
N GLY A 684 0.06 2.40 -47.07
CA GLY A 684 -0.97 2.05 -48.05
C GLY A 684 -1.40 0.58 -48.15
N ILE A 685 -1.02 -0.31 -47.21
CA ILE A 685 -1.45 -1.72 -47.16
C ILE A 685 -2.18 -2.06 -45.83
N ASP A 686 -2.89 -3.19 -45.80
CA ASP A 686 -3.56 -3.82 -44.63
C ASP A 686 -2.88 -5.17 -44.31
N PRO A 687 -1.83 -5.19 -43.48
CA PRO A 687 -1.06 -6.38 -43.13
C PRO A 687 -1.88 -7.65 -42.86
N TYR A 688 -1.44 -8.78 -43.43
CA TYR A 688 -1.98 -10.09 -43.10
C TYR A 688 -0.87 -11.14 -43.08
N LEU A 689 -0.67 -11.76 -41.92
CA LEU A 689 0.36 -12.75 -41.68
C LEU A 689 -0.21 -14.17 -41.72
N VAL A 690 0.49 -15.08 -42.39
CA VAL A 690 0.14 -16.50 -42.43
C VAL A 690 1.38 -17.35 -42.18
N LEU A 691 1.37 -18.15 -41.12
CA LEU A 691 2.43 -19.11 -40.81
C LEU A 691 2.05 -20.51 -41.29
N TYR A 692 2.94 -21.10 -42.08
CA TYR A 692 2.86 -22.48 -42.55
C TYR A 692 3.90 -23.37 -41.87
N GLY A 693 3.53 -24.63 -41.68
CA GLY A 693 4.35 -25.68 -41.10
C GLY A 693 5.52 -26.11 -41.99
N GLN A 694 6.21 -27.16 -41.55
CA GLN A 694 7.42 -27.64 -42.23
C GLN A 694 7.09 -28.38 -43.54
N ALA A 695 8.05 -28.40 -44.48
CA ALA A 695 7.94 -29.19 -45.70
C ALA A 695 7.95 -30.71 -45.38
N PRO A 696 7.25 -31.56 -46.17
CA PRO A 696 6.54 -31.26 -47.43
C PRO A 696 5.06 -30.86 -47.25
N GLY A 697 4.58 -30.68 -46.01
CA GLY A 697 3.16 -30.48 -45.72
C GLY A 697 2.62 -29.08 -45.96
N TYR A 698 3.42 -28.02 -45.70
CA TYR A 698 2.99 -26.60 -45.74
C TYR A 698 1.58 -26.38 -45.19
N GLU A 699 1.26 -27.05 -44.08
CA GLU A 699 -0.05 -26.93 -43.46
C GLU A 699 -0.16 -25.56 -42.79
N LEU A 700 -1.33 -24.93 -42.88
CA LEU A 700 -1.59 -23.68 -42.17
C LEU A 700 -1.47 -23.93 -40.67
N VAL A 701 -0.57 -23.22 -40.02
CA VAL A 701 -0.30 -23.32 -38.58
C VAL A 701 -1.06 -22.24 -37.82
N ALA A 702 -0.94 -20.99 -38.27
CA ALA A 702 -1.64 -19.86 -37.68
C ALA A 702 -1.68 -18.67 -38.66
N PHE A 703 -2.56 -17.70 -38.43
CA PHE A 703 -2.68 -16.48 -39.23
C PHE A 703 -3.23 -15.33 -38.38
N ASP A 704 -3.00 -14.09 -38.79
CA ASP A 704 -3.48 -12.88 -38.11
C ASP A 704 -3.51 -11.67 -39.09
N ASP A 705 -4.57 -10.84 -39.06
CA ASP A 705 -4.73 -9.61 -39.86
C ASP A 705 -4.70 -8.30 -39.04
N ASP A 706 -5.18 -8.29 -37.79
CA ASP A 706 -5.33 -7.05 -37.02
C ASP A 706 -4.90 -7.20 -35.53
N GLY A 707 -4.05 -8.17 -35.21
CA GLY A 707 -3.63 -8.49 -33.85
C GLY A 707 -2.53 -7.57 -33.27
N GLY A 708 -2.01 -6.61 -34.03
CA GLY A 708 -0.90 -5.75 -33.66
C GLY A 708 -1.24 -4.49 -32.85
N PRO A 709 -0.22 -3.74 -32.39
CA PRO A 709 -0.39 -2.58 -31.49
C PRO A 709 -1.01 -1.33 -32.16
N LEU A 710 -1.14 -1.30 -33.49
CA LEU A 710 -1.89 -0.28 -34.25
C LEU A 710 -3.06 -0.97 -34.98
N ALA A 711 -4.13 -0.21 -35.24
CA ALA A 711 -5.43 -0.73 -35.70
C ALA A 711 -5.46 -1.47 -37.06
N LYS A 712 -4.32 -1.70 -37.71
CA LYS A 712 -4.14 -2.39 -38.99
C LYS A 712 -2.86 -3.23 -39.04
N ASP A 713 -2.14 -3.35 -37.93
CA ASP A 713 -0.90 -4.15 -37.91
C ASP A 713 -1.27 -5.61 -37.61
N ALA A 714 -0.57 -6.56 -38.23
CA ALA A 714 -0.74 -7.99 -37.95
C ALA A 714 0.34 -8.47 -36.97
N GLN A 715 -0.07 -9.22 -35.94
CA GLN A 715 0.82 -9.80 -34.94
C GLN A 715 0.41 -11.24 -34.59
N LEU A 716 1.35 -12.16 -34.77
CA LEU A 716 1.11 -13.58 -34.58
C LEU A 716 2.05 -14.18 -33.53
N TYR A 717 1.50 -14.94 -32.58
CA TYR A 717 2.25 -15.72 -31.59
C TYR A 717 2.19 -17.21 -31.90
N TYR A 718 3.34 -17.89 -31.86
CA TYR A 718 3.41 -19.34 -32.05
C TYR A 718 4.50 -20.01 -31.22
N THR A 719 4.11 -20.99 -30.41
CA THR A 719 5.02 -21.91 -29.72
C THR A 719 5.26 -23.12 -30.62
N ALA A 720 6.50 -23.28 -31.10
CA ALA A 720 6.82 -24.40 -31.98
C ALA A 720 6.78 -25.72 -31.20
N THR A 721 5.95 -26.67 -31.63
CA THR A 721 5.89 -28.01 -31.02
C THR A 721 7.08 -28.88 -31.44
N GLU A 722 7.69 -28.59 -32.59
CA GLU A 722 8.89 -29.24 -33.11
C GLU A 722 9.85 -28.20 -33.70
N GLY A 723 11.16 -28.41 -33.58
CA GLY A 723 12.16 -27.50 -34.14
C GLY A 723 12.35 -27.72 -35.63
N GLY A 724 12.47 -26.65 -36.43
CA GLY A 724 12.62 -26.76 -37.88
C GLY A 724 12.39 -25.46 -38.64
N VAL A 725 12.31 -25.56 -39.98
CA VAL A 725 12.06 -24.41 -40.86
C VAL A 725 10.57 -24.31 -41.16
N TYR A 726 9.99 -23.18 -40.78
CA TYR A 726 8.63 -22.76 -41.05
C TYR A 726 8.62 -21.66 -42.12
N TYR A 727 7.45 -21.40 -42.70
CA TYR A 727 7.28 -20.45 -43.79
C TYR A 727 6.24 -19.40 -43.40
N LEU A 728 6.64 -18.13 -43.35
CA LEU A 728 5.78 -17.01 -42.98
C LEU A 728 5.47 -16.18 -44.23
N ALA A 729 4.21 -16.07 -44.58
CA ALA A 729 3.74 -15.26 -45.70
C ALA A 729 3.21 -13.91 -45.20
N ALA A 730 3.56 -12.85 -45.93
CA ALA A 730 3.08 -11.49 -45.75
C ALA A 730 2.18 -11.12 -46.93
N PHE A 731 1.00 -10.62 -46.61
CA PHE A 731 0.00 -10.20 -47.57
C PHE A 731 -0.56 -8.82 -47.21
N ASP A 732 -1.31 -8.27 -48.16
CA ASP A 732 -2.28 -7.24 -47.89
C ASP A 732 -3.70 -7.84 -47.97
N ASN A 733 -4.48 -7.70 -46.89
CA ASN A 733 -5.86 -8.17 -46.79
C ASN A 733 -6.81 -7.44 -47.76
N THR A 734 -6.39 -6.28 -48.29
CA THR A 734 -7.22 -5.40 -49.13
C THR A 734 -6.81 -5.28 -50.60
N ASP A 735 -5.87 -6.12 -51.08
CA ASP A 735 -5.42 -6.16 -52.48
C ASP A 735 -4.85 -4.83 -53.03
N THR A 736 -4.18 -4.06 -52.19
CA THR A 736 -3.42 -2.84 -52.51
C THR A 736 -1.90 -3.13 -52.61
N TYR A 737 -1.06 -2.09 -52.64
CA TYR A 737 0.39 -2.23 -52.84
C TYR A 737 1.15 -1.14 -52.09
N GLY A 738 2.30 -1.50 -51.51
CA GLY A 738 3.04 -0.61 -50.64
C GLY A 738 4.12 -1.29 -49.82
N ASP A 739 4.90 -0.47 -49.14
CA ASP A 739 6.05 -0.92 -48.35
C ASP A 739 5.59 -1.44 -46.98
N TYR A 740 6.28 -2.45 -46.46
CA TYR A 740 6.04 -2.97 -45.11
C TYR A 740 7.34 -3.38 -44.40
N GLY A 741 7.24 -3.50 -43.08
CA GLY A 741 8.29 -4.07 -42.23
C GLY A 741 7.81 -5.37 -41.60
N ILE A 742 8.59 -6.44 -41.71
CA ILE A 742 8.31 -7.73 -41.05
C ILE A 742 9.44 -8.12 -40.10
N ALA A 743 9.10 -8.62 -38.92
CA ALA A 743 10.06 -9.03 -37.91
C ALA A 743 9.60 -10.30 -37.18
N ALA A 744 10.57 -11.07 -36.69
CA ALA A 744 10.35 -12.09 -35.68
C ALA A 744 11.10 -11.72 -34.40
N GLY A 745 10.43 -11.86 -33.27
CA GLY A 745 10.98 -11.69 -31.93
C GLY A 745 10.67 -12.90 -31.05
N MET A 746 11.40 -13.01 -29.94
CA MET A 746 10.95 -13.82 -28.82
C MET A 746 10.32 -12.84 -27.82
N PRO A 747 9.08 -13.06 -27.35
CA PRO A 747 8.57 -12.33 -26.20
C PRO A 747 9.56 -12.48 -25.04
N SER A 748 9.87 -11.39 -24.36
CA SER A 748 10.63 -11.46 -23.11
C SER A 748 9.70 -12.02 -22.04
N ASP A 749 9.78 -13.33 -21.79
CA ASP A 749 9.16 -13.97 -20.63
C ASP A 749 9.92 -13.49 -19.38
N ASP A 750 9.22 -12.76 -18.50
CA ASP A 750 9.79 -12.23 -17.27
C ASP A 750 9.79 -13.27 -16.14
N TYR A 751 8.83 -14.21 -16.11
CA TYR A 751 8.75 -15.28 -15.12
C TYR A 751 8.11 -16.58 -15.63
N LEU A 752 8.82 -17.71 -15.47
CA LEU A 752 8.32 -19.02 -15.89
C LEU A 752 7.02 -19.45 -15.17
N ALA A 753 6.12 -20.10 -15.92
CA ALA A 753 4.92 -20.80 -15.44
C ALA A 753 5.17 -22.10 -14.66
N SER A 754 6.25 -22.17 -13.86
CA SER A 754 6.63 -23.39 -13.15
C SER A 754 7.38 -23.11 -11.85
N THR A 755 7.52 -24.13 -11.00
CA THR A 755 8.26 -24.05 -9.74
C THR A 755 9.77 -23.79 -9.92
N ALA A 756 10.27 -23.82 -11.15
CA ALA A 756 11.63 -23.41 -11.51
C ALA A 756 11.75 -21.89 -11.75
N THR A 757 10.68 -21.13 -11.55
CA THR A 757 10.63 -19.67 -11.71
C THR A 757 11.70 -18.94 -10.88
N SER A 758 12.20 -17.84 -11.44
CA SER A 758 13.00 -16.84 -10.71
C SER A 758 12.14 -15.84 -9.93
N GLY A 759 10.83 -15.80 -10.18
CA GLY A 759 9.89 -14.90 -9.53
C GLY A 759 9.81 -15.16 -8.04
N LYS A 760 9.87 -14.09 -7.25
CA LYS A 760 9.67 -14.13 -5.80
C LYS A 760 8.70 -13.05 -5.40
N VAL A 761 7.79 -13.37 -4.51
CA VAL A 761 6.88 -12.42 -3.88
C VAL A 761 7.13 -12.43 -2.38
N ARG A 762 7.29 -11.24 -1.81
CA ARG A 762 7.52 -11.04 -0.37
C ARG A 762 6.16 -10.86 0.30
N THR A 763 6.06 -11.26 1.56
CA THR A 763 4.82 -11.22 2.35
C THR A 763 4.63 -9.93 3.14
N ASP A 764 5.40 -8.89 2.82
CA ASP A 764 5.38 -7.56 3.44
C ASP A 764 4.67 -6.51 2.58
N GLY A 765 3.85 -6.95 1.62
CA GLY A 765 3.10 -6.07 0.72
C GLY A 765 3.94 -5.41 -0.37
N VAL A 766 5.23 -5.75 -0.52
CA VAL A 766 6.04 -5.25 -1.63
C VAL A 766 5.45 -5.75 -2.96
N ILE A 767 5.18 -4.80 -3.85
CA ILE A 767 4.62 -5.08 -5.17
C ILE A 767 5.67 -5.77 -6.05
N SER A 768 5.36 -7.00 -6.47
CA SER A 768 5.97 -7.66 -7.59
C SER A 768 5.25 -7.29 -8.88
N PHE A 769 6.00 -7.04 -9.94
CA PHE A 769 5.48 -6.67 -11.25
C PHE A 769 5.74 -7.79 -12.24
N GLY A 770 4.86 -7.94 -13.23
CA GLY A 770 5.12 -8.75 -14.41
C GLY A 770 4.16 -8.42 -15.54
N ASN A 771 4.33 -9.10 -16.68
CA ASN A 771 3.50 -8.91 -17.86
C ASN A 771 3.13 -10.27 -18.45
N ILE A 772 1.84 -10.50 -18.63
CA ILE A 772 1.36 -11.61 -19.46
C ILE A 772 1.62 -11.24 -20.91
N THR A 773 2.62 -11.86 -21.53
CA THR A 773 3.14 -11.50 -22.87
C THR A 773 2.56 -12.34 -24.01
N ALA A 774 1.80 -13.38 -23.67
CA ALA A 774 1.02 -14.21 -24.60
C ALA A 774 -0.24 -14.74 -23.90
N PRO A 775 -1.31 -15.09 -24.64
CA PRO A 775 -2.55 -15.64 -24.04
C PRO A 775 -2.37 -16.96 -23.28
N THR A 776 -1.27 -17.69 -23.50
CA THR A 776 -0.93 -18.93 -22.78
C THR A 776 0.09 -18.70 -21.66
N ASP A 777 0.51 -17.46 -21.47
CA ASP A 777 1.54 -17.08 -20.51
C ASP A 777 0.99 -17.08 -19.08
N SER A 778 1.83 -17.45 -18.13
CA SER A 778 1.48 -17.41 -16.72
C SER A 778 2.73 -17.30 -15.88
N ASP A 779 2.76 -16.31 -15.02
CA ASP A 779 3.97 -15.95 -14.31
C ASP A 779 3.88 -16.46 -12.89
N MET A 780 4.81 -17.34 -12.50
CA MET A 780 4.82 -17.94 -11.17
C MET A 780 5.81 -17.22 -10.24
N PHE A 781 5.42 -16.96 -9.01
CA PHE A 781 6.23 -16.34 -7.96
C PHE A 781 6.29 -17.24 -6.73
N ALA A 782 7.51 -17.52 -6.27
CA ALA A 782 7.73 -18.26 -5.04
C ALA A 782 7.59 -17.34 -3.81
N ALA A 783 6.85 -17.82 -2.80
CA ALA A 783 6.71 -17.20 -1.50
C ALA A 783 7.12 -18.20 -0.41
N THR A 784 7.98 -17.78 0.53
CA THR A 784 8.27 -18.58 1.74
C THR A 784 7.30 -18.19 2.82
N LEU A 785 6.45 -19.14 3.23
CA LEU A 785 5.36 -18.90 4.17
C LEU A 785 5.61 -19.70 5.46
N THR A 786 5.18 -19.14 6.59
CA THR A 786 5.30 -19.76 7.91
C THR A 786 4.00 -20.49 8.26
N GLY A 787 4.08 -21.76 8.68
CA GLY A 787 2.92 -22.54 9.08
C GLY A 787 2.19 -21.92 10.28
N GLY A 788 0.87 -21.92 10.24
CA GLY A 788 0.02 -21.29 11.27
C GLY A 788 -0.20 -19.79 11.08
N THR A 789 0.28 -19.19 9.99
CA THR A 789 -0.02 -17.80 9.61
C THR A 789 -1.08 -17.74 8.52
N GLN A 790 -1.73 -16.59 8.36
CA GLN A 790 -2.60 -16.32 7.23
C GLN A 790 -1.93 -15.30 6.31
N VAL A 791 -2.04 -15.49 4.99
CA VAL A 791 -1.47 -14.58 3.98
C VAL A 791 -2.53 -14.27 2.92
N THR A 792 -2.57 -13.03 2.46
CA THR A 792 -3.35 -12.64 1.27
C THR A 792 -2.41 -12.40 0.11
N PHE A 793 -2.68 -13.04 -1.02
CA PHE A 793 -2.13 -12.68 -2.32
C PHE A 793 -3.15 -11.84 -3.07
N ASP A 794 -2.74 -10.70 -3.60
CA ASP A 794 -3.59 -9.77 -4.33
C ASP A 794 -2.96 -9.50 -5.71
N LEU A 795 -3.71 -9.83 -6.76
CA LEU A 795 -3.34 -9.66 -8.17
C LEU A 795 -4.23 -8.58 -8.76
N ARG A 796 -3.64 -7.41 -9.00
CA ARG A 796 -4.34 -6.26 -9.59
C ARG A 796 -3.92 -6.01 -11.02
N SER A 797 -4.89 -5.63 -11.84
CA SER A 797 -4.62 -5.21 -13.21
C SER A 797 -3.78 -3.93 -13.24
N ALA A 798 -2.71 -3.94 -14.04
CA ALA A 798 -2.00 -2.73 -14.47
C ALA A 798 -2.09 -2.55 -16.00
N GLY A 799 -3.08 -3.21 -16.63
CA GLY A 799 -3.22 -3.36 -18.08
C GLY A 799 -3.73 -4.73 -18.51
N LEU A 800 -3.74 -5.72 -17.60
CA LEU A 800 -4.32 -7.05 -17.81
C LEU A 800 -5.86 -7.01 -17.81
N ALA A 801 -6.53 -7.69 -18.74
CA ALA A 801 -7.96 -7.52 -18.97
C ALA A 801 -8.83 -8.23 -17.92
N ASN A 802 -8.46 -9.46 -17.56
CA ASN A 802 -9.18 -10.29 -16.61
C ASN A 802 -8.19 -11.06 -15.69
N PRO A 803 -7.62 -10.39 -14.66
CA PRO A 803 -6.69 -11.01 -13.72
C PRO A 803 -7.17 -12.35 -13.16
N PHE A 804 -6.30 -13.37 -13.24
CA PHE A 804 -6.55 -14.70 -12.69
C PHE A 804 -5.38 -15.16 -11.82
N LEU A 805 -5.65 -15.37 -10.53
CA LEU A 805 -4.67 -15.75 -9.54
C LEU A 805 -4.84 -17.22 -9.15
N ARG A 806 -3.73 -17.96 -9.09
CA ARG A 806 -3.71 -19.36 -8.67
C ARG A 806 -2.61 -19.61 -7.65
N LEU A 807 -2.89 -20.38 -6.61
CA LEU A 807 -1.93 -20.75 -5.57
C LEU A 807 -1.60 -22.24 -5.64
N PHE A 808 -0.32 -22.58 -5.56
CA PHE A 808 0.19 -23.96 -5.65
C PHE A 808 1.09 -24.30 -4.46
N ASP A 809 1.16 -25.59 -4.10
CA ASP A 809 2.12 -26.10 -3.12
C ASP A 809 3.53 -26.27 -3.70
N ALA A 810 4.49 -26.70 -2.85
CA ALA A 810 5.87 -26.92 -3.24
C ALA A 810 6.08 -27.98 -4.35
N GLN A 811 5.08 -28.84 -4.60
CA GLN A 811 5.11 -29.85 -5.66
C GLN A 811 4.38 -29.39 -6.94
N GLY A 812 3.85 -28.16 -6.97
CA GLY A 812 3.10 -27.61 -8.10
C GLY A 812 1.65 -28.10 -8.16
N LYS A 813 1.09 -28.61 -7.07
CA LYS A 813 -0.34 -28.96 -7.00
C LYS A 813 -1.15 -27.71 -6.65
N LEU A 814 -2.23 -27.46 -7.40
CA LEU A 814 -3.15 -26.36 -7.16
C LEU A 814 -3.84 -26.49 -5.80
N LEU A 815 -3.83 -25.41 -5.03
CA LEU A 815 -4.44 -25.27 -3.71
C LEU A 815 -5.69 -24.39 -3.76
N ALA A 816 -5.60 -23.23 -4.43
CA ALA A 816 -6.68 -22.26 -4.57
C ALA A 816 -6.57 -21.52 -5.91
N ALA A 817 -7.68 -20.96 -6.38
CA ALA A 817 -7.74 -20.12 -7.57
C ALA A 817 -8.85 -19.09 -7.41
N ASP A 818 -8.62 -17.88 -7.88
CA ASP A 818 -9.58 -16.78 -7.85
C ASP A 818 -9.44 -15.88 -9.09
N ASP A 819 -10.57 -15.37 -9.58
CA ASP A 819 -10.69 -14.49 -10.76
C ASP A 819 -11.58 -13.25 -10.52
N SER A 820 -12.15 -13.08 -9.31
CA SER A 820 -13.24 -12.10 -9.14
C SER A 820 -13.42 -11.50 -7.75
N THR A 821 -12.61 -11.86 -6.75
CA THR A 821 -12.82 -11.33 -5.38
C THR A 821 -12.13 -9.98 -5.11
N GLY A 822 -11.30 -9.45 -6.02
CA GLY A 822 -10.66 -8.14 -5.91
C GLY A 822 -11.58 -6.94 -6.26
N ALA A 823 -11.05 -5.71 -6.27
CA ALA A 823 -11.82 -4.53 -6.67
C ALA A 823 -11.99 -4.46 -8.21
N GLY A 824 -13.22 -4.56 -8.73
CA GLY A 824 -13.44 -4.65 -10.18
C GLY A 824 -13.22 -6.07 -10.68
N ASN A 825 -12.26 -6.27 -11.61
CA ASN A 825 -11.86 -7.60 -12.13
C ASN A 825 -10.57 -8.13 -11.46
N ASP A 826 -10.08 -7.51 -10.38
CA ASP A 826 -8.88 -7.97 -9.68
C ASP A 826 -9.13 -9.33 -8.99
N ALA A 827 -8.07 -10.09 -8.71
CA ALA A 827 -8.15 -11.42 -8.10
C ALA A 827 -7.39 -11.49 -6.77
N GLN A 828 -7.99 -12.08 -5.74
CA GLN A 828 -7.43 -12.15 -4.39
C GLN A 828 -7.58 -13.55 -3.80
N ILE A 829 -6.52 -14.06 -3.15
CA ILE A 829 -6.54 -15.33 -2.43
C ILE A 829 -6.02 -15.11 -1.02
N THR A 830 -6.88 -15.33 -0.02
CA THR A 830 -6.47 -15.45 1.39
C THR A 830 -6.27 -16.93 1.72
N PHE A 831 -5.14 -17.26 2.34
CA PHE A 831 -4.68 -18.63 2.55
C PHE A 831 -4.12 -18.84 3.95
N ASP A 832 -4.72 -19.75 4.71
CA ASP A 832 -4.17 -20.27 5.96
C ASP A 832 -3.06 -21.25 5.66
N VAL A 833 -1.85 -20.93 6.11
CA VAL A 833 -0.65 -21.69 5.78
C VAL A 833 -0.58 -22.94 6.67
N PRO A 834 -0.80 -24.15 6.14
CA PRO A 834 -0.88 -25.35 6.98
C PRO A 834 0.48 -25.81 7.52
N ALA A 835 1.58 -25.46 6.83
CA ALA A 835 2.94 -25.82 7.22
C ALA A 835 3.95 -24.83 6.65
N THR A 836 5.06 -24.61 7.37
CA THR A 836 6.15 -23.77 6.88
C THR A 836 6.78 -24.35 5.63
N GLY A 837 6.90 -23.56 4.56
CA GLY A 837 7.45 -24.02 3.29
C GLY A 837 7.35 -22.99 2.17
N THR A 838 7.73 -23.41 0.96
CA THR A 838 7.59 -22.58 -0.24
C THR A 838 6.28 -22.89 -0.94
N TYR A 839 5.51 -21.84 -1.23
CA TYR A 839 4.29 -21.87 -2.01
C TYR A 839 4.48 -21.00 -3.26
N PHE A 840 3.63 -21.21 -4.27
CA PHE A 840 3.77 -20.51 -5.54
C PHE A 840 2.45 -19.84 -5.95
N ALA A 841 2.47 -18.52 -6.12
CA ALA A 841 1.35 -17.75 -6.66
C ALA A 841 1.60 -17.52 -8.16
N ALA A 842 0.63 -17.84 -9.01
CA ALA A 842 0.72 -17.66 -10.45
C ALA A 842 -0.30 -16.64 -10.94
N ALA A 843 0.19 -15.61 -11.63
CA ALA A 843 -0.62 -14.64 -12.35
C ALA A 843 -0.91 -15.15 -13.77
N ALA A 844 -2.12 -14.89 -14.26
CA ALA A 844 -2.55 -15.16 -15.63
C ALA A 844 -3.72 -14.23 -15.97
N ASP A 845 -4.16 -14.27 -17.23
CA ASP A 845 -5.50 -13.81 -17.61
C ASP A 845 -6.47 -15.00 -17.59
N TYR A 846 -7.70 -14.81 -17.10
CA TYR A 846 -8.70 -15.88 -17.06
C TYR A 846 -9.15 -16.31 -18.47
N ASP A 847 -9.14 -15.36 -19.42
CA ASP A 847 -9.59 -15.56 -20.79
C ASP A 847 -8.39 -15.76 -21.73
N THR A 848 -8.04 -14.73 -22.49
CA THR A 848 -6.91 -14.72 -23.45
C THR A 848 -6.24 -13.34 -23.53
N GLY A 849 -6.46 -12.48 -22.54
CA GLY A 849 -5.90 -11.14 -22.46
C GLY A 849 -4.39 -11.14 -22.25
N MET A 850 -3.77 -10.00 -22.55
CA MET A 850 -2.35 -9.73 -22.29
C MET A 850 -2.24 -8.38 -21.60
N GLY A 851 -1.21 -8.19 -20.79
CA GLY A 851 -0.99 -6.92 -20.13
C GLY A 851 -0.17 -7.01 -18.84
N ALA A 852 0.18 -5.84 -18.32
CA ALA A 852 0.89 -5.71 -17.07
C ALA A 852 -0.04 -6.01 -15.88
N TYR A 853 0.53 -6.60 -14.83
CA TYR A 853 -0.15 -6.78 -13.54
C TYR A 853 0.77 -6.42 -12.39
N ARG A 854 0.17 -6.34 -11.20
CA ARG A 854 0.84 -6.16 -9.92
C ARG A 854 0.41 -7.29 -9.00
N LEU A 855 1.38 -7.97 -8.40
CA LEU A 855 1.15 -9.03 -7.43
C LEU A 855 1.75 -8.63 -6.09
N THR A 856 0.96 -8.63 -5.04
CA THR A 856 1.42 -8.44 -3.66
C THR A 856 1.08 -9.67 -2.83
N ALA A 857 1.89 -9.94 -1.81
CA ALA A 857 1.51 -10.85 -0.72
C ALA A 857 1.66 -10.12 0.61
N VAL A 858 0.68 -10.25 1.50
CA VAL A 858 0.69 -9.60 2.81
C VAL A 858 0.34 -10.63 3.87
N LEU A 859 1.20 -10.76 4.88
CA LEU A 859 0.86 -11.50 6.10
C LEU A 859 -0.27 -10.78 6.81
N ARG A 860 -1.32 -11.53 7.15
CA ARG A 860 -2.42 -11.02 7.94
C ARG A 860 -2.24 -11.40 9.40
N ASN A 861 -2.59 -10.47 10.28
CA ASN A 861 -2.77 -10.78 11.68
C ASN A 861 -4.17 -11.39 11.87
N LEU A 862 -4.24 -12.67 12.22
CA LEU A 862 -5.51 -13.35 12.49
C LEU A 862 -5.90 -13.11 13.95
N VAL A 863 -7.04 -12.47 14.16
CA VAL A 863 -7.67 -12.22 15.45
C VAL A 863 -8.93 -13.10 15.54
N PRO A 864 -8.80 -14.34 16.06
CA PRO A 864 -9.93 -15.24 16.20
C PRO A 864 -10.72 -14.96 17.48
N GLY A 865 -12.04 -14.98 17.34
CA GLY A 865 -13.02 -15.05 18.41
C GLY A 865 -13.29 -16.50 18.82
N GLY A 866 -14.50 -16.75 19.28
CA GLY A 866 -14.99 -18.04 19.72
C GLY A 866 -16.51 -18.11 19.65
N SER A 867 -17.10 -19.12 20.31
CA SER A 867 -18.52 -19.41 20.15
C SER A 867 -19.47 -18.54 21.02
N GLY A 868 -19.11 -17.31 21.35
CA GLY A 868 -20.02 -16.39 22.04
C GLY A 868 -19.72 -14.93 21.69
N ASP A 869 -20.60 -14.02 22.11
CA ASP A 869 -20.50 -12.59 21.78
C ASP A 869 -19.13 -11.98 22.13
N ASP A 870 -18.31 -11.77 21.11
CA ASP A 870 -16.94 -11.31 21.20
C ASP A 870 -16.81 -9.82 20.85
N ALA A 871 -15.72 -9.21 21.34
CA ALA A 871 -15.32 -7.85 20.97
C ALA A 871 -13.87 -7.89 20.49
N LEU A 872 -13.69 -7.89 19.17
CA LEU A 872 -12.41 -8.02 18.50
C LEU A 872 -11.97 -6.68 17.94
N THR A 873 -10.68 -6.38 18.10
CA THR A 873 -10.06 -5.17 17.55
C THR A 873 -8.75 -5.57 16.87
N GLY A 874 -8.64 -5.26 15.58
CA GLY A 874 -7.41 -5.44 14.81
C GLY A 874 -6.41 -4.31 15.06
N THR A 875 -5.30 -4.37 14.34
CA THR A 875 -4.16 -3.47 14.50
C THR A 875 -4.25 -2.30 13.50
N HIS A 876 -3.14 -1.58 13.30
CA HIS A 876 -3.02 -0.61 12.21
C HIS A 876 -2.56 -1.26 10.87
N GLY A 877 -2.49 -2.60 10.84
CA GLY A 877 -1.94 -3.40 9.76
C GLY A 877 -3.00 -3.98 8.83
N VAL A 878 -2.82 -5.22 8.41
CA VAL A 878 -3.78 -5.94 7.56
C VAL A 878 -4.27 -7.10 8.40
N ASP A 879 -5.50 -7.01 8.92
CA ASP A 879 -6.03 -7.93 9.92
C ASP A 879 -7.13 -8.83 9.34
N THR A 880 -7.29 -10.01 9.92
CA THR A 880 -8.48 -10.84 9.75
C THR A 880 -9.13 -11.03 11.10
N LEU A 881 -10.31 -10.45 11.28
CA LEU A 881 -11.13 -10.67 12.46
C LEU A 881 -12.14 -11.77 12.14
N GLN A 882 -12.18 -12.82 12.96
CA GLN A 882 -13.10 -13.94 12.80
C GLN A 882 -13.95 -14.08 14.04
N GLY A 883 -15.25 -13.80 13.94
CA GLY A 883 -16.23 -13.82 15.03
C GLY A 883 -16.62 -15.23 15.50
N ASP A 884 -16.78 -16.17 14.57
CA ASP A 884 -17.33 -17.51 14.79
C ASP A 884 -18.84 -17.50 15.19
N ASP A 885 -19.26 -18.15 16.29
CA ASP A 885 -20.68 -18.17 16.68
C ASP A 885 -20.93 -17.08 17.73
N GLY A 886 -21.87 -16.17 17.57
CA GLY A 886 -22.08 -15.10 18.56
C GLY A 886 -22.64 -13.84 17.95
N ASN A 887 -23.01 -12.86 18.78
CA ASN A 887 -23.27 -11.51 18.29
C ASN A 887 -22.04 -10.63 18.55
N ASP A 888 -21.18 -10.52 17.54
CA ASP A 888 -19.84 -10.00 17.72
C ASP A 888 -19.74 -8.51 17.40
N ARG A 889 -18.74 -7.86 18.00
CA ARG A 889 -18.31 -6.50 17.68
C ARG A 889 -16.90 -6.54 17.14
N LEU A 890 -16.74 -6.19 15.87
CA LEU A 890 -15.52 -6.34 15.12
C LEU A 890 -15.05 -4.97 14.63
N GLN A 891 -13.87 -4.54 15.07
CA GLN A 891 -13.24 -3.29 14.65
C GLN A 891 -11.91 -3.58 13.97
N GLY A 892 -11.85 -3.46 12.64
CA GLY A 892 -10.66 -3.79 11.84
C GLY A 892 -9.42 -3.00 12.27
N GLY A 893 -9.58 -1.68 12.44
CA GLY A 893 -8.48 -0.79 12.77
C GLY A 893 -8.10 0.07 11.56
N LEU A 894 -6.82 0.36 11.37
CA LEU A 894 -6.34 1.00 10.14
C LEU A 894 -5.82 -0.08 9.19
N GLY A 895 -5.89 0.18 7.88
CA GLY A 895 -5.46 -0.77 6.85
C GLY A 895 -6.61 -1.49 6.14
N ASP A 896 -6.29 -2.50 5.34
CA ASP A 896 -7.26 -3.22 4.51
C ASP A 896 -7.66 -4.55 5.19
N ASP A 897 -8.77 -4.56 5.92
CA ASP A 897 -9.12 -5.68 6.81
C ASP A 897 -10.12 -6.67 6.20
N ILE A 898 -10.13 -7.88 6.77
CA ILE A 898 -11.17 -8.88 6.55
C ILE A 898 -11.93 -9.03 7.85
N ILE A 899 -13.22 -8.76 7.83
CA ILE A 899 -14.11 -8.83 8.99
C ILE A 899 -15.13 -9.94 8.71
N GLN A 900 -15.02 -11.04 9.44
CA GLN A 900 -15.90 -12.21 9.35
C GLN A 900 -16.73 -12.27 10.63
N GLY A 901 -18.04 -12.03 10.54
CA GLY A 901 -18.96 -12.19 11.68
C GLY A 901 -19.46 -13.62 11.85
N ASP A 902 -19.57 -14.37 10.76
CA ASP A 902 -20.04 -15.76 10.75
C ASP A 902 -21.47 -15.93 11.28
N ALA A 903 -21.70 -16.52 12.46
CA ALA A 903 -23.03 -16.95 12.90
C ALA A 903 -23.57 -16.11 14.07
N GLY A 904 -24.33 -15.07 13.74
CA GLY A 904 -25.20 -14.38 14.68
C GLY A 904 -25.64 -13.04 14.13
N ILE A 905 -25.67 -12.01 14.98
CA ILE A 905 -25.90 -10.62 14.58
C ILE A 905 -24.64 -9.81 14.89
N ASP A 906 -23.85 -9.60 13.86
CA ASP A 906 -22.49 -9.09 13.98
C ASP A 906 -22.40 -7.63 13.58
N ILE A 907 -21.53 -6.91 14.27
CA ILE A 907 -21.35 -5.46 14.15
C ILE A 907 -19.92 -5.17 13.71
N ALA A 908 -19.76 -4.65 12.49
CA ALA A 908 -18.53 -3.97 12.09
C ALA A 908 -18.54 -2.51 12.58
N ALA A 909 -17.52 -2.10 13.33
CA ALA A 909 -17.43 -0.77 13.93
C ALA A 909 -16.32 0.09 13.30
N TYR A 910 -16.66 1.34 13.00
CA TYR A 910 -15.81 2.34 12.35
C TYR A 910 -15.77 3.63 13.17
N ALA A 911 -14.58 4.18 13.41
CA ALA A 911 -14.41 5.37 14.23
C ALA A 911 -14.76 6.68 13.48
N GLY A 912 -14.85 6.63 12.15
CA GLY A 912 -15.20 7.78 11.32
C GLY A 912 -16.71 8.03 11.19
N ALA A 913 -17.07 9.25 10.75
CA ALA A 913 -18.43 9.55 10.31
C ALA A 913 -18.71 8.83 8.98
N ALA A 914 -19.92 8.33 8.80
CA ALA A 914 -20.30 7.51 7.66
C ALA A 914 -20.14 8.20 6.30
N SER A 915 -20.08 9.54 6.24
CA SER A 915 -19.79 10.29 5.01
C SER A 915 -18.35 10.14 4.51
N ARG A 916 -17.45 9.61 5.35
CA ARG A 916 -16.06 9.31 4.99
C ARG A 916 -15.96 8.04 4.15
N PHE A 917 -16.92 7.13 4.27
CA PHE A 917 -16.84 5.80 3.67
C PHE A 917 -17.71 5.67 2.43
N VAL A 918 -17.21 4.86 1.50
CA VAL A 918 -17.94 4.37 0.34
C VAL A 918 -18.28 2.91 0.61
N LEU A 919 -19.58 2.60 0.63
CA LEU A 919 -20.07 1.24 0.79
C LEU A 919 -20.39 0.67 -0.59
N GLN A 920 -19.97 -0.56 -0.84
CA GLN A 920 -20.28 -1.30 -2.05
C GLN A 920 -20.76 -2.71 -1.68
N HIS A 921 -22.00 -3.02 -2.05
CA HIS A 921 -22.55 -4.36 -1.93
C HIS A 921 -22.06 -5.25 -3.09
N ARG A 922 -21.65 -6.48 -2.77
CA ARG A 922 -21.30 -7.55 -3.71
C ARG A 922 -22.35 -8.65 -3.62
N SER A 923 -22.15 -9.75 -4.36
CA SER A 923 -23.15 -10.84 -4.37
C SER A 923 -23.46 -11.43 -2.99
N THR A 924 -22.48 -11.46 -2.08
CA THR A 924 -22.61 -12.01 -0.72
C THR A 924 -21.90 -11.19 0.36
N ASP A 925 -21.16 -10.14 -0.03
CA ASP A 925 -20.20 -9.46 0.84
C ASP A 925 -20.37 -7.94 0.73
N TRP A 926 -19.85 -7.21 1.72
CA TRP A 926 -19.77 -5.76 1.67
C TRP A 926 -18.31 -5.31 1.62
N VAL A 927 -18.04 -4.29 0.81
CA VAL A 927 -16.77 -3.57 0.83
C VAL A 927 -17.02 -2.18 1.36
N ILE A 928 -16.25 -1.81 2.39
CA ILE A 928 -16.26 -0.48 2.97
C ILE A 928 -14.90 0.15 2.69
N THR A 929 -14.89 1.28 2.00
CA THR A 929 -13.65 1.95 1.61
C THR A 929 -13.61 3.36 2.16
N ASP A 930 -12.53 3.71 2.84
CA ASP A 930 -12.26 5.08 3.24
C ASP A 930 -11.99 5.96 2.01
N GLY A 931 -12.86 6.96 1.79
CA GLY A 931 -12.80 7.86 0.64
C GLY A 931 -11.67 8.89 0.66
N THR A 932 -10.81 8.89 1.69
CA THR A 932 -9.72 9.89 1.84
C THR A 932 -8.38 9.48 1.21
N GLY A 933 -8.19 8.20 0.87
CA GLY A 933 -7.16 7.73 -0.08
C GLY A 933 -5.69 8.00 0.26
N GLY A 934 -5.27 7.81 1.53
CA GLY A 934 -3.87 7.97 1.98
C GLY A 934 -3.43 6.87 2.95
N THR A 935 -2.17 6.88 3.40
CA THR A 935 -1.67 6.00 4.50
C THR A 935 -2.14 6.53 5.85
N GLY A 936 -2.62 5.67 6.76
CA GLY A 936 -3.27 6.05 8.03
C GLY A 936 -4.81 6.16 7.97
N THR A 937 -5.43 5.55 6.97
CA THR A 937 -6.90 5.43 6.80
C THR A 937 -7.39 4.06 7.26
N GLU A 938 -8.68 3.91 7.55
CA GLU A 938 -9.36 2.60 7.76
C GLU A 938 -9.47 1.79 6.44
N GLY A 939 -8.51 2.00 5.53
CA GLY A 939 -8.33 1.35 4.23
C GLY A 939 -9.60 0.91 3.48
N ARG A 940 -9.50 -0.30 2.92
CA ARG A 940 -10.55 -0.99 2.18
C ARG A 940 -10.83 -2.34 2.87
N ASP A 941 -11.93 -2.38 3.60
CA ASP A 941 -12.34 -3.56 4.34
C ASP A 941 -13.33 -4.42 3.57
N LEU A 942 -13.23 -5.72 3.79
CA LEU A 942 -14.13 -6.73 3.28
C LEU A 942 -14.90 -7.39 4.44
N LEU A 943 -16.22 -7.27 4.40
CA LEU A 943 -17.14 -7.78 5.41
C LEU A 943 -17.87 -9.02 4.90
N HIS A 944 -17.81 -10.10 5.67
CA HIS A 944 -18.50 -11.37 5.43
C HIS A 944 -19.35 -11.74 6.64
N GLY A 945 -20.63 -12.08 6.43
CA GLY A 945 -21.54 -12.45 7.52
C GLY A 945 -21.62 -11.37 8.59
N VAL A 946 -21.79 -10.12 8.18
CA VAL A 946 -21.96 -8.97 9.09
C VAL A 946 -23.30 -8.32 8.79
N GLU A 947 -24.13 -8.13 9.81
CA GLU A 947 -25.49 -7.64 9.67
C GLU A 947 -25.59 -6.14 10.01
N ARG A 948 -24.65 -5.61 10.80
CA ARG A 948 -24.68 -4.23 11.32
C ARG A 948 -23.35 -3.51 11.05
N VAL A 949 -23.44 -2.24 10.69
CA VAL A 949 -22.28 -1.34 10.54
C VAL A 949 -22.47 -0.10 11.39
N HIS A 950 -21.56 0.15 12.31
CA HIS A 950 -21.62 1.27 13.26
C HIS A 950 -20.57 2.30 12.90
N PHE A 951 -21.01 3.47 12.43
CA PHE A 951 -20.17 4.65 12.26
C PHE A 951 -20.32 5.57 13.46
N ALA A 952 -19.40 6.52 13.64
CA ALA A 952 -19.44 7.45 14.77
C ALA A 952 -20.70 8.35 14.83
N ASP A 953 -21.38 8.55 13.70
CA ASP A 953 -22.54 9.44 13.58
C ASP A 953 -23.87 8.74 13.23
N ARG A 954 -23.85 7.46 12.80
CA ARG A 954 -25.06 6.67 12.50
C ARG A 954 -24.78 5.16 12.46
N HIS A 955 -25.84 4.37 12.64
CA HIS A 955 -25.81 2.92 12.46
C HIS A 955 -26.59 2.49 11.21
N LEU A 956 -26.13 1.41 10.59
CA LEU A 956 -26.71 0.81 9.39
C LEU A 956 -26.92 -0.69 9.62
N ALA A 957 -28.08 -1.19 9.23
CA ALA A 957 -28.35 -2.62 9.13
C ALA A 957 -28.30 -3.02 7.65
N ILE A 958 -27.45 -3.98 7.30
CA ILE A 958 -27.08 -4.31 5.91
C ILE A 958 -27.63 -5.68 5.45
N ASP A 959 -28.25 -6.44 6.36
CA ASP A 959 -28.91 -7.74 6.14
C ASP A 959 -30.34 -7.59 5.58
N LEU A 960 -30.47 -7.09 4.35
CA LEU A 960 -31.80 -6.90 3.74
C LEU A 960 -32.50 -8.21 3.35
N ASP A 961 -31.83 -9.34 3.44
CA ASP A 961 -32.39 -10.69 3.40
C ASP A 961 -32.71 -11.26 4.79
N GLY A 962 -32.23 -10.62 5.85
CA GLY A 962 -32.47 -10.93 7.26
C GLY A 962 -33.45 -9.98 7.96
N HIS A 963 -33.14 -9.63 9.21
CA HIS A 963 -34.03 -8.87 10.10
C HIS A 963 -34.28 -7.45 9.58
N ALA A 964 -33.29 -6.80 8.94
CA ALA A 964 -33.51 -5.47 8.38
C ALA A 964 -34.56 -5.47 7.25
N GLY A 965 -34.53 -6.49 6.39
CA GLY A 965 -35.53 -6.66 5.33
C GLY A 965 -36.94 -6.91 5.88
N GLU A 966 -37.04 -7.72 6.93
CA GLU A 966 -38.30 -7.96 7.66
C GLU A 966 -38.88 -6.67 8.23
N VAL A 967 -38.07 -5.94 9.02
CA VAL A 967 -38.46 -4.69 9.67
C VAL A 967 -38.90 -3.65 8.64
N ALA A 968 -38.15 -3.47 7.55
CA ALA A 968 -38.49 -2.53 6.49
C ALA A 968 -39.86 -2.85 5.84
N ARG A 969 -40.13 -4.13 5.55
CA ARG A 969 -41.39 -4.58 4.94
C ARG A 969 -42.59 -4.36 5.87
N ILE A 970 -42.44 -4.71 7.16
CA ILE A 970 -43.49 -4.53 8.18
C ILE A 970 -43.79 -3.05 8.39
N LEU A 971 -42.76 -2.22 8.55
CA LEU A 971 -42.90 -0.77 8.73
C LEU A 971 -43.64 -0.14 7.54
N GLY A 972 -43.24 -0.48 6.31
CA GLY A 972 -43.89 -0.04 5.09
C GLY A 972 -45.39 -0.38 5.05
N ALA A 973 -45.74 -1.62 5.34
CA ALA A 973 -47.12 -2.09 5.26
C ALA A 973 -48.03 -1.55 6.38
N VAL A 974 -47.52 -1.42 7.61
CA VAL A 974 -48.33 -1.10 8.80
C VAL A 974 -48.28 0.39 9.15
N PHE A 975 -47.10 0.99 9.12
CA PHE A 975 -46.89 2.39 9.49
C PHE A 975 -46.76 3.33 8.29
N GLY A 976 -46.63 2.76 7.08
CA GLY A 976 -46.51 3.47 5.82
C GLY A 976 -45.05 3.69 5.41
N PRO A 977 -44.77 3.96 4.12
CA PRO A 977 -43.41 3.96 3.59
C PRO A 977 -42.47 4.99 4.21
N ALA A 978 -43.00 6.13 4.68
CA ALA A 978 -42.19 7.15 5.36
C ALA A 978 -41.60 6.66 6.70
N SER A 979 -42.16 5.62 7.31
CA SER A 979 -41.66 5.07 8.58
C SER A 979 -40.35 4.30 8.43
N VAL A 980 -40.04 3.81 7.23
CA VAL A 980 -38.77 3.12 6.93
C VAL A 980 -37.59 4.10 6.94
N ALA A 981 -37.85 5.40 6.77
CA ALA A 981 -36.84 6.46 6.85
C ALA A 981 -36.74 7.08 8.26
N ASP A 982 -37.49 6.60 9.25
CA ASP A 982 -37.42 7.06 10.65
C ASP A 982 -36.50 6.11 11.45
N PRO A 983 -35.28 6.54 11.80
CA PRO A 983 -34.29 5.68 12.47
C PRO A 983 -34.78 5.11 13.81
N THR A 984 -35.71 5.80 14.48
CA THR A 984 -36.24 5.34 15.77
C THR A 984 -37.19 4.16 15.57
N TYR A 985 -38.02 4.20 14.54
CA TYR A 985 -38.97 3.12 14.24
C TYR A 985 -38.23 1.88 13.77
N VAL A 986 -37.22 2.09 12.92
CA VAL A 986 -36.29 1.04 12.49
C VAL A 986 -35.58 0.42 13.70
N GLY A 987 -34.97 1.24 14.56
CA GLY A 987 -34.22 0.76 15.72
C GLY A 987 -35.08 -0.04 16.71
N ILE A 988 -36.33 0.35 16.92
CA ILE A 988 -37.28 -0.45 17.73
C ILE A 988 -37.57 -1.80 17.07
N GLY A 989 -37.84 -1.81 15.76
CA GLY A 989 -38.11 -3.04 15.02
C GLY A 989 -36.92 -4.00 15.06
N LEU A 990 -35.72 -3.51 14.72
CA LEU A 990 -34.47 -4.26 14.74
C LEU A 990 -34.17 -4.80 16.14
N GLY A 991 -34.25 -3.96 17.18
CA GLY A 991 -33.97 -4.41 18.55
C GLY A 991 -34.92 -5.50 19.05
N LEU A 992 -36.15 -5.59 18.51
CA LEU A 992 -37.08 -6.68 18.81
C LEU A 992 -36.74 -7.95 18.01
N ALA A 993 -36.48 -7.81 16.71
CA ALA A 993 -36.10 -8.93 15.84
C ALA A 993 -34.77 -9.56 16.28
N ASP A 994 -33.73 -8.75 16.49
CA ASP A 994 -32.41 -9.16 16.99
C ASP A 994 -32.50 -9.75 18.40
N GLY A 995 -33.50 -9.34 19.18
CA GLY A 995 -33.82 -9.93 20.50
C GLY A 995 -34.53 -11.29 20.43
N GLY A 996 -34.72 -11.85 19.23
CA GLY A 996 -35.33 -13.16 18.98
C GLY A 996 -36.85 -13.16 18.77
N MET A 997 -37.47 -12.00 18.50
CA MET A 997 -38.89 -11.95 18.12
C MET A 997 -39.08 -12.41 16.68
N ASP A 998 -39.92 -13.42 16.46
CA ASP A 998 -40.24 -13.88 15.11
C ASP A 998 -41.13 -12.88 14.34
N GLU A 999 -41.10 -12.98 13.00
CA GLU A 999 -41.82 -12.09 12.09
C GLU A 999 -43.33 -12.02 12.36
N ALA A 1000 -43.93 -13.15 12.72
CA ALA A 1000 -45.34 -13.23 13.02
C ALA A 1000 -45.70 -12.40 14.28
N ALA A 1001 -44.90 -12.52 15.32
CA ALA A 1001 -45.04 -11.77 16.56
C ALA A 1001 -44.75 -10.28 16.34
N LEU A 1002 -43.73 -9.94 15.55
CA LEU A 1002 -43.37 -8.56 15.24
C LEU A 1002 -44.48 -7.86 14.44
N MET A 1003 -45.03 -8.53 13.42
CA MET A 1003 -46.15 -8.04 12.64
C MET A 1003 -47.43 -7.87 13.49
N GLN A 1004 -47.74 -8.84 14.36
CA GLN A 1004 -48.89 -8.73 15.25
C GLN A 1004 -48.74 -7.52 16.21
N LEU A 1005 -47.54 -7.34 16.78
CA LEU A 1005 -47.23 -6.20 17.63
C LEU A 1005 -47.38 -4.87 16.88
N ALA A 1006 -46.89 -4.79 15.64
CA ALA A 1006 -47.03 -3.62 14.78
C ALA A 1006 -48.51 -3.26 14.54
N LEU A 1007 -49.35 -4.26 14.22
CA LEU A 1007 -50.79 -4.08 14.00
C LEU A 1007 -51.50 -3.61 15.28
N ASP A 1008 -51.20 -4.21 16.42
CA ASP A 1008 -51.78 -3.82 17.70
C ASP A 1008 -51.35 -2.41 18.12
N ALA A 1009 -50.09 -2.03 17.86
CA ALA A 1009 -49.60 -0.68 18.11
C ALA A 1009 -50.31 0.35 17.22
N ARG A 1010 -50.66 -0.01 15.98
CA ARG A 1010 -51.25 0.91 15.01
C ARG A 1010 -52.78 1.02 15.10
N LEU A 1011 -53.47 -0.10 15.35
CA LEU A 1011 -54.93 -0.21 15.32
C LEU A 1011 -55.55 -0.41 16.71
N GLY A 1012 -54.75 -0.80 17.70
CA GLY A 1012 -55.22 -1.25 19.02
C GLY A 1012 -55.69 -2.70 19.01
N ALA A 1013 -55.58 -3.39 20.14
CA ALA A 1013 -56.00 -4.78 20.27
C ALA A 1013 -57.50 -4.97 19.93
N GLY A 1014 -57.81 -5.99 19.14
CA GLY A 1014 -59.19 -6.32 18.74
C GLY A 1014 -59.76 -5.45 17.61
N TYR A 1015 -58.90 -4.91 16.75
CA TYR A 1015 -59.28 -4.16 15.56
C TYR A 1015 -60.23 -4.94 14.63
N SER A 1016 -61.06 -4.21 13.88
CA SER A 1016 -61.99 -4.83 12.92
C SER A 1016 -61.29 -5.21 11.61
N HIS A 1017 -61.83 -6.21 10.90
CA HIS A 1017 -61.34 -6.57 9.56
C HIS A 1017 -61.34 -5.38 8.58
N ALA A 1018 -62.34 -4.50 8.68
CA ALA A 1018 -62.41 -3.29 7.83
C ALA A 1018 -61.26 -2.32 8.12
N ALA A 1019 -60.94 -2.11 9.41
CA ALA A 1019 -59.83 -1.24 9.81
C ALA A 1019 -58.46 -1.78 9.36
N LEU A 1020 -58.26 -3.10 9.40
CA LEU A 1020 -57.06 -3.74 8.86
C LEU A 1020 -56.92 -3.53 7.35
N VAL A 1021 -57.99 -3.80 6.59
CA VAL A 1021 -57.99 -3.65 5.12
C VAL A 1021 -57.76 -2.19 4.74
N ASP A 1022 -58.40 -1.25 5.42
CA ASP A 1022 -58.20 0.18 5.18
C ASP A 1022 -56.75 0.61 5.43
N LEU A 1023 -56.14 0.15 6.52
CA LEU A 1023 -54.76 0.48 6.86
C LEU A 1023 -53.79 -0.03 5.79
N LEU A 1024 -53.79 -1.34 5.54
CA LEU A 1024 -52.85 -1.98 4.61
C LEU A 1024 -53.02 -1.42 3.20
N TYR A 1025 -54.26 -1.31 2.72
CA TYR A 1025 -54.53 -0.81 1.38
C TYR A 1025 -54.13 0.67 1.23
N THR A 1026 -54.39 1.50 2.25
CA THR A 1026 -54.00 2.93 2.20
C THR A 1026 -52.49 3.09 2.18
N ASN A 1027 -51.74 2.30 2.96
CA ASN A 1027 -50.28 2.37 2.99
C ASN A 1027 -49.65 1.87 1.67
N LEU A 1028 -50.25 0.87 1.02
CA LEU A 1028 -49.77 0.37 -0.27
C LEU A 1028 -50.18 1.28 -1.44
N ALA A 1029 -51.46 1.65 -1.54
CA ALA A 1029 -52.00 2.36 -2.71
C ALA A 1029 -51.99 3.89 -2.56
N GLY A 1030 -51.69 4.42 -1.38
CA GLY A 1030 -51.76 5.86 -1.06
C GLY A 1030 -53.18 6.43 -0.99
N VAL A 1031 -54.21 5.58 -1.16
CA VAL A 1031 -55.63 5.95 -1.15
C VAL A 1031 -56.45 4.88 -0.43
N ALA A 1032 -57.59 5.28 0.15
CA ALA A 1032 -58.51 4.33 0.78
C ALA A 1032 -59.09 3.33 -0.24
N PRO A 1033 -59.35 2.07 0.14
CA PRO A 1033 -59.96 1.10 -0.75
C PRO A 1033 -61.36 1.53 -1.15
N THR A 1034 -61.78 1.17 -2.36
CA THR A 1034 -63.19 1.33 -2.76
C THR A 1034 -64.05 0.37 -1.93
N PRO A 1035 -65.36 0.65 -1.74
CA PRO A 1035 -66.24 -0.23 -0.96
C PRO A 1035 -66.25 -1.69 -1.43
N ASP A 1036 -66.15 -1.91 -2.75
CA ASP A 1036 -66.12 -3.25 -3.33
C ASP A 1036 -64.81 -4.01 -3.01
N VAL A 1037 -63.67 -3.31 -3.02
CA VAL A 1037 -62.36 -3.87 -2.65
C VAL A 1037 -62.30 -4.15 -1.15
N GLN A 1038 -62.80 -3.23 -0.32
CA GLN A 1038 -62.87 -3.41 1.13
C GLN A 1038 -63.75 -4.62 1.48
N ALA A 1039 -64.93 -4.74 0.83
CA ALA A 1039 -65.85 -5.87 1.03
C ALA A 1039 -65.22 -7.21 0.62
N LEU A 1040 -64.44 -7.25 -0.46
CA LEU A 1040 -63.76 -8.46 -0.93
C LEU A 1040 -62.78 -9.01 0.12
N TYR A 1041 -61.86 -8.18 0.60
CA TYR A 1041 -60.85 -8.63 1.57
C TYR A 1041 -61.44 -8.88 2.96
N THR A 1042 -62.44 -8.10 3.38
CA THR A 1042 -63.13 -8.36 4.67
C THR A 1042 -63.93 -9.66 4.65
N ALA A 1043 -64.52 -10.05 3.51
CA ALA A 1043 -65.15 -11.35 3.34
C ALA A 1043 -64.13 -12.50 3.39
N ALA A 1044 -62.97 -12.33 2.73
CA ALA A 1044 -61.89 -13.31 2.74
C ALA A 1044 -61.24 -13.48 4.15
N LEU A 1045 -61.27 -12.46 4.99
CA LEU A 1045 -60.90 -12.57 6.41
C LEU A 1045 -61.99 -13.28 7.24
N ALA A 1046 -63.26 -13.06 6.91
CA ALA A 1046 -64.39 -13.63 7.64
C ALA A 1046 -64.62 -15.12 7.34
N ASP A 1047 -64.31 -15.57 6.13
CA ASP A 1047 -64.41 -16.99 5.72
C ASP A 1047 -63.14 -17.80 6.00
N GLY A 1048 -62.08 -17.14 6.50
CA GLY A 1048 -60.80 -17.75 6.87
C GLY A 1048 -59.84 -17.98 5.71
N THR A 1049 -60.12 -17.45 4.51
CA THR A 1049 -59.18 -17.46 3.38
C THR A 1049 -57.88 -16.74 3.73
N TYR A 1050 -57.97 -15.62 4.45
CA TYR A 1050 -56.84 -14.96 5.09
C TYR A 1050 -57.05 -14.87 6.60
N THR A 1051 -55.96 -14.92 7.35
CA THR A 1051 -55.93 -14.41 8.72
C THR A 1051 -55.50 -12.94 8.69
N PRO A 1052 -55.75 -12.16 9.75
CA PRO A 1052 -55.20 -10.81 9.85
C PRO A 1052 -53.70 -10.74 9.60
N LEU A 1053 -52.97 -11.72 10.14
CA LEU A 1053 -51.52 -11.83 10.00
C LEU A 1053 -51.12 -12.20 8.57
N SER A 1054 -51.74 -13.21 7.95
CA SER A 1054 -51.37 -13.63 6.59
C SER A 1054 -51.75 -12.58 5.53
N LEU A 1055 -52.79 -11.78 5.75
CA LEU A 1055 -53.09 -10.63 4.89
C LEU A 1055 -52.07 -9.50 5.06
N ALA A 1056 -51.59 -9.26 6.28
CA ALA A 1056 -50.56 -8.26 6.56
C ALA A 1056 -49.20 -8.66 6.00
N THR A 1057 -48.79 -9.93 6.15
CA THR A 1057 -47.58 -10.48 5.50
C THR A 1057 -47.69 -10.35 3.98
N LEU A 1058 -48.83 -10.73 3.39
CA LEU A 1058 -49.05 -10.55 1.96
C LEU A 1058 -48.89 -9.08 1.52
N ALA A 1059 -49.36 -8.13 2.33
CA ALA A 1059 -49.18 -6.70 2.05
C ALA A 1059 -47.71 -6.25 2.20
N ALA A 1060 -46.98 -6.78 3.18
CA ALA A 1060 -45.57 -6.49 3.44
C ALA A 1060 -44.66 -6.98 2.31
N GLU A 1061 -44.95 -8.15 1.74
CA GLU A 1061 -44.20 -8.76 0.63
C GLU A 1061 -44.65 -8.28 -0.75
N HIS A 1062 -45.74 -7.52 -0.84
CA HIS A 1062 -46.30 -7.10 -2.11
C HIS A 1062 -45.35 -6.18 -2.87
N GLU A 1063 -45.20 -6.37 -4.19
CA GLU A 1063 -44.31 -5.57 -5.05
C GLU A 1063 -44.53 -4.04 -4.91
N ILE A 1064 -45.77 -3.63 -4.69
CA ILE A 1064 -46.12 -2.21 -4.43
C ILE A 1064 -45.48 -1.71 -3.12
N ASN A 1065 -45.51 -2.50 -2.05
CA ASN A 1065 -44.88 -2.11 -0.79
C ASN A 1065 -43.36 -2.03 -0.97
N LEU A 1066 -42.75 -3.06 -1.59
CA LEU A 1066 -41.31 -3.09 -1.88
C LEU A 1066 -40.86 -1.88 -2.72
N ALA A 1067 -41.66 -1.48 -3.72
CA ALA A 1067 -41.41 -0.30 -4.52
C ALA A 1067 -41.56 1.00 -3.70
N ASN A 1068 -42.61 1.11 -2.87
CA ASN A 1068 -42.89 2.31 -2.07
C ASN A 1068 -41.82 2.59 -1.02
N ILE A 1069 -41.25 1.53 -0.41
CA ILE A 1069 -40.18 1.66 0.59
C ILE A 1069 -38.79 1.76 -0.05
N GLY A 1070 -38.70 1.66 -1.39
CA GLY A 1070 -37.43 1.67 -2.10
C GLY A 1070 -36.54 0.47 -1.75
N TYR A 1071 -37.13 -0.72 -1.57
CA TYR A 1071 -36.43 -1.92 -1.07
C TYR A 1071 -35.15 -2.26 -1.86
N ALA A 1072 -35.19 -2.14 -3.19
CA ALA A 1072 -34.03 -2.36 -4.04
C ALA A 1072 -32.88 -1.37 -3.78
N ALA A 1073 -33.18 -0.13 -3.39
CA ALA A 1073 -32.15 0.84 -3.01
C ALA A 1073 -31.61 0.55 -1.60
N LEU A 1074 -32.47 0.07 -0.69
CA LEU A 1074 -32.04 -0.34 0.65
C LEU A 1074 -31.07 -1.53 0.61
N GLN A 1075 -31.25 -2.45 -0.34
CA GLN A 1075 -30.31 -3.58 -0.55
C GLN A 1075 -28.88 -3.11 -0.90
N GLU A 1076 -28.72 -1.91 -1.45
CA GLU A 1076 -27.43 -1.35 -1.83
C GLU A 1076 -26.88 -0.34 -0.80
N GLN A 1077 -27.73 0.14 0.12
CA GLN A 1077 -27.40 1.26 1.00
C GLN A 1077 -27.49 0.93 2.49
N GLY A 1078 -28.13 -0.19 2.85
CA GLY A 1078 -28.50 -0.50 4.22
C GLY A 1078 -29.67 0.33 4.75
N LEU A 1079 -30.17 -0.07 5.91
CA LEU A 1079 -31.28 0.56 6.62
C LEU A 1079 -30.75 1.31 7.86
N VAL A 1080 -30.98 2.63 7.92
CA VAL A 1080 -30.43 3.50 8.98
C VAL A 1080 -31.25 3.38 10.27
N TYR A 1081 -30.57 3.28 11.41
CA TYR A 1081 -31.20 3.26 12.74
C TYR A 1081 -30.38 4.02 13.80
N VAL A 1082 -30.98 4.23 14.98
CA VAL A 1082 -30.35 4.89 16.15
C VAL A 1082 -30.23 3.96 17.34
#